data_AF-A0A1T5F431-F1
#
_entry.id   AF-A0A1T5F431-F1
#
_cell.length_a   1.000
_cell.length_b   1.000
_cell.length_c   1.000
_cell.angle_alpha   90.00
_cell.angle_beta   90.00
_cell.angle_gamma   90.00
#
_symmetry.space_group_name_H-M   'P 1'
#
loop_
_entity.id
_entity.type
_entity.pdbx_description
1 polymer ?
#
loop_
_entity_poly.entity_id
_entity_poly.type
_entity_poly.pdbx_seq_one_letter_code
_entity_poly.pdbx_strand_id
1 'polypeptide(L)'
;MKRNQLKAFLILPAVFAFIFGNAQSYEDQISQYLKSDKKMAAVPTAINDFKIRNIDNSQSMNADVVVVQQKINGIPVFAKSATFLIKDKKIVSATNGFATSVTSTSNIASNKASLSAESAFAIAANRLKIKNQADYKFAKNNYDKKGLLKINSVGDVTDELVYFIKGTEARLAHQIRFTEKGTSNSWLTLVDAQNSEILFQYNTTVKDHFHDSESFLAQNYNSENAKKTFAFPQNKTATTSLLKSSAAKYNVFKLPVESPSFGNRTIVDEPFNQTYAPLGWNNTGDADLTDLHDFTVGNNVTSYSDPDNTDQLVDPAQLAYGGTERNFDFPYDGSLPAYTFRDAALTNLFYINNMVHDVSYQFGFTESARNFQYNNLGKGGEEKDFILAQGQDGGGLDNANFAPYPEGTPGVMQMYLWTPPYYSGVHVNAPSDLADFATDTKFPMTITSWPENGVTGDLVVAQPEDACTELTNNVTGKIVLVKRGTCTFTDKSLYVLAGGAAGALFYNANPADAVVSYAPTFYEEPVYSALINNESGLKLKQKLDQNIPVNININKDYTTITQPDGSLDNAIVSHEYTHGISNRLTGLGDGTCLNAGYSNEQMGEGWSDYMALMLTLRPTDNATIPRGIGTYALSEPTTGAGIRPAKYSPDFSINNFTYGKTNGMEVPAAMFGVNIGTVPDVHSIGFVWATMLWDLTWKMVDKYGYNSDVTADANSGTAKTLQLVMDGMKLQQCNPSFINGRDAIIEADQQINNGANKCLIWDVFANRGLGVNASPGGLNGNWYQLDEPNPELYDQVEDFEVPQECKLATNETASKTDTSIYPNPAKDQIFINTKNAKGNLIVKIYNMVGNLVSESKIASGSNQSINTSKLTNGVYVVKVEGFGIDQSQKLIIRK
;
A
#
# COMPACT_ATOMS: atom_id res chain seq x y z
N MET A 1 -51.19 -32.09 -11.61
CA MET A 1 -50.19 -30.99 -11.49
C MET A 1 -48.91 -31.47 -12.14
N LYS A 2 -48.67 -31.44 -13.46
CA LYS A 2 -48.64 -30.38 -14.49
C LYS A 2 -47.66 -29.23 -14.20
N ARG A 3 -46.57 -29.23 -14.99
CA ARG A 3 -45.75 -28.12 -15.53
C ARG A 3 -45.07 -27.19 -14.51
N ASN A 4 -43.73 -27.29 -14.38
CA ASN A 4 -42.81 -26.14 -14.23
C ASN A 4 -41.29 -26.47 -14.09
N GLN A 5 -40.84 -27.70 -14.31
CA GLN A 5 -39.42 -28.09 -14.09
C GLN A 5 -38.50 -27.99 -15.34
N LEU A 6 -38.87 -27.26 -16.40
CA LEU A 6 -38.12 -27.27 -17.67
C LEU A 6 -37.60 -25.90 -18.16
N LYS A 7 -37.55 -24.88 -17.29
CA LYS A 7 -37.02 -23.54 -17.67
C LYS A 7 -35.63 -23.20 -17.13
N ALA A 8 -35.00 -24.06 -16.32
CA ALA A 8 -33.67 -23.79 -15.76
C ALA A 8 -32.49 -24.20 -16.66
N PHE A 9 -32.71 -24.95 -17.74
CA PHE A 9 -31.62 -25.48 -18.60
C PHE A 9 -31.39 -24.71 -19.92
N LEU A 10 -32.11 -23.59 -20.14
CA LEU A 10 -32.00 -22.80 -21.39
C LEU A 10 -31.37 -21.42 -21.20
N ILE A 11 -30.93 -21.06 -19.99
CA ILE A 11 -30.30 -19.76 -19.70
C ILE A 11 -28.77 -19.84 -19.67
N LEU A 12 -28.20 -21.02 -19.35
CA LEU A 12 -26.74 -21.23 -19.39
C LEU A 12 -26.11 -21.02 -20.79
N PRO A 13 -26.72 -21.46 -21.92
CA PRO A 13 -26.13 -21.22 -23.25
C PRO A 13 -26.25 -19.76 -23.71
N ALA A 14 -27.22 -19.01 -23.17
CA ALA A 14 -27.47 -17.63 -23.57
C ALA A 14 -26.41 -16.68 -22.99
N VAL A 15 -26.04 -16.84 -21.71
CA VAL A 15 -25.01 -16.00 -21.06
C VAL A 15 -23.64 -16.23 -21.70
N PHE A 16 -23.26 -17.49 -22.00
CA PHE A 16 -22.03 -17.77 -22.73
C PHE A 16 -22.07 -17.20 -24.17
N ALA A 17 -23.18 -17.34 -24.90
CA ALA A 17 -23.28 -16.79 -26.25
C ALA A 17 -23.21 -15.24 -26.31
N PHE A 18 -23.71 -14.55 -25.29
CA PHE A 18 -23.61 -13.08 -25.19
C PHE A 18 -22.18 -12.60 -24.90
N ILE A 19 -21.42 -13.29 -24.05
CA ILE A 19 -20.02 -12.94 -23.76
C ILE A 19 -19.14 -13.16 -25.01
N PHE A 20 -19.28 -14.30 -25.69
CA PHE A 20 -18.53 -14.58 -26.93
C PHE A 20 -18.88 -13.61 -28.07
N GLY A 21 -20.16 -13.23 -28.21
CA GLY A 21 -20.60 -12.26 -29.22
C GLY A 21 -20.04 -10.86 -29.02
N ASN A 22 -19.88 -10.42 -27.76
CA ASN A 22 -19.30 -9.11 -27.45
C ASN A 22 -17.77 -9.11 -27.57
N ALA A 23 -17.08 -10.17 -27.13
CA ALA A 23 -15.62 -10.29 -27.26
C ALA A 23 -15.16 -10.20 -28.73
N GLN A 24 -15.83 -10.92 -29.64
CA GLN A 24 -15.54 -10.85 -31.08
C GLN A 24 -15.79 -9.43 -31.65
N SER A 25 -16.82 -8.74 -31.14
CA SER A 25 -17.09 -7.34 -31.50
C SER A 25 -16.01 -6.37 -30.99
N TYR A 26 -15.43 -6.58 -29.81
CA TYR A 26 -14.35 -5.72 -29.29
C TYR A 26 -13.04 -5.95 -30.05
N GLU A 27 -12.70 -7.21 -30.35
CA GLU A 27 -11.51 -7.53 -31.16
C GLU A 27 -11.53 -6.81 -32.51
N ASP A 28 -12.68 -6.81 -33.20
CA ASP A 28 -12.85 -6.11 -34.47
C ASP A 28 -12.70 -4.59 -34.33
N GLN A 29 -13.32 -3.98 -33.31
CA GLN A 29 -13.25 -2.54 -33.05
C GLN A 29 -11.82 -2.10 -32.72
N ILE A 30 -11.15 -2.81 -31.83
CA ILE A 30 -9.78 -2.52 -31.42
C ILE A 30 -8.81 -2.72 -32.60
N SER A 31 -8.99 -3.80 -33.37
CA SER A 31 -8.19 -4.03 -34.59
C SER A 31 -8.34 -2.91 -35.61
N GLN A 32 -9.55 -2.38 -35.80
CA GLN A 32 -9.78 -1.24 -36.69
C GLN A 32 -9.12 0.04 -36.15
N TYR A 33 -9.21 0.28 -34.84
CA TYR A 33 -8.56 1.41 -34.18
C TYR A 33 -7.04 1.37 -34.36
N LEU A 34 -6.40 0.23 -34.05
CA LEU A 34 -4.95 0.05 -34.18
C LEU A 34 -4.47 0.21 -35.63
N LYS A 35 -5.28 -0.20 -36.63
CA LYS A 35 -4.97 0.04 -38.06
C LYS A 35 -5.08 1.51 -38.47
N SER A 36 -5.88 2.31 -37.76
CA SER A 36 -6.05 3.73 -38.03
C SER A 36 -5.06 4.63 -37.29
N ASP A 37 -4.51 4.14 -36.18
CA ASP A 37 -3.48 4.84 -35.41
C ASP A 37 -2.17 4.93 -36.20
N LYS A 38 -1.61 6.14 -36.35
CA LYS A 38 -0.44 6.36 -37.22
C LYS A 38 0.80 5.60 -36.76
N LYS A 39 0.99 5.41 -35.44
CA LYS A 39 2.17 4.70 -34.92
C LYS A 39 2.02 3.18 -35.11
N MET A 40 0.81 2.66 -34.90
CA MET A 40 0.50 1.23 -35.04
C MET A 40 0.29 0.79 -36.50
N ALA A 41 -0.17 1.68 -37.37
CA ALA A 41 -0.29 1.41 -38.80
C ALA A 41 1.06 1.23 -39.49
N ALA A 42 2.15 1.75 -38.89
CA ALA A 42 3.51 1.63 -39.40
C ALA A 42 4.21 0.32 -39.02
N VAL A 43 3.67 -0.45 -38.06
CA VAL A 43 4.22 -1.76 -37.67
C VAL A 43 3.52 -2.90 -38.42
N PRO A 44 4.22 -4.00 -38.77
CA PRO A 44 3.62 -5.15 -39.42
C PRO A 44 2.46 -5.77 -38.61
N THR A 45 1.45 -6.30 -39.30
CA THR A 45 0.27 -6.91 -38.66
C THR A 45 0.61 -8.05 -37.69
N ALA A 46 1.70 -8.77 -37.93
CA ALA A 46 2.18 -9.82 -37.03
C ALA A 46 2.70 -9.31 -35.68
N ILE A 47 2.93 -8.00 -35.55
CA ILE A 47 3.46 -7.32 -34.36
C ILE A 47 2.38 -6.50 -33.64
N ASN A 48 1.27 -6.15 -34.32
CA ASN A 48 0.14 -5.46 -33.71
C ASN A 48 -1.03 -6.39 -33.33
N ASP A 49 -0.81 -7.71 -33.35
CA ASP A 49 -1.76 -8.70 -32.82
C ASP A 49 -1.88 -8.58 -31.29
N PHE A 50 -2.99 -9.03 -30.72
CA PHE A 50 -3.29 -8.91 -29.30
C PHE A 50 -4.22 -10.00 -28.78
N LYS A 51 -4.28 -10.16 -27.46
CA LYS A 51 -5.34 -10.90 -26.76
C LYS A 51 -6.05 -9.97 -25.78
N ILE A 52 -7.37 -10.06 -25.69
CA ILE A 52 -8.11 -9.44 -24.59
C ILE A 52 -7.70 -10.14 -23.29
N ARG A 53 -7.32 -9.33 -22.29
CA ARG A 53 -6.94 -9.78 -20.96
C ARG A 53 -8.03 -9.54 -19.94
N ASN A 54 -8.73 -8.41 -20.06
CA ASN A 54 -9.82 -8.08 -19.16
C ASN A 54 -10.91 -7.30 -19.89
N ILE A 55 -12.16 -7.51 -19.46
CA ILE A 55 -13.32 -6.70 -19.84
C ILE A 55 -14.05 -6.36 -18.55
N ASP A 56 -13.92 -5.12 -18.09
CA ASP A 56 -14.65 -4.61 -16.94
C ASP A 56 -15.81 -3.70 -17.39
N ASN A 57 -17.04 -4.03 -17.01
CA ASN A 57 -18.18 -3.15 -17.23
C ASN A 57 -18.23 -2.11 -16.09
N SER A 58 -17.56 -0.97 -16.29
CA SER A 58 -17.49 0.07 -15.27
C SER A 58 -18.84 0.80 -15.15
N GLN A 59 -19.50 0.58 -14.01
CA GLN A 59 -20.79 1.22 -13.70
C GLN A 59 -20.66 2.75 -13.54
N SER A 60 -19.58 3.23 -12.92
CA SER A 60 -19.34 4.66 -12.68
C SER A 60 -19.17 5.43 -14.00
N MET A 61 -18.42 4.88 -14.95
CA MET A 61 -18.17 5.50 -16.26
C MET A 61 -19.27 5.20 -17.29
N ASN A 62 -20.15 4.24 -17.00
CA ASN A 62 -21.14 3.69 -17.93
C ASN A 62 -20.47 3.33 -19.27
N ALA A 63 -19.40 2.53 -19.18
CA ALA A 63 -18.54 2.15 -20.30
C ALA A 63 -17.79 0.85 -19.97
N ASP A 64 -17.31 0.15 -20.99
CA ASP A 64 -16.47 -1.04 -20.84
C ASP A 64 -14.99 -0.64 -20.86
N VAL A 65 -14.24 -1.02 -19.84
CA VAL A 65 -12.79 -0.94 -19.79
C VAL A 65 -12.24 -2.27 -20.33
N VAL A 66 -11.67 -2.23 -21.53
CA VAL A 66 -11.10 -3.41 -22.20
C VAL A 66 -9.59 -3.31 -22.21
N VAL A 67 -8.92 -4.21 -21.50
CA VAL A 67 -7.46 -4.32 -21.50
C VAL A 67 -7.03 -5.41 -22.45
N VAL A 68 -6.05 -5.11 -23.31
CA VAL A 68 -5.45 -6.07 -24.23
C VAL A 68 -3.94 -6.16 -24.03
N GLN A 69 -3.39 -7.35 -24.23
CA GLN A 69 -1.94 -7.60 -24.24
C GLN A 69 -1.47 -7.82 -25.67
N GLN A 70 -0.37 -7.16 -26.05
CA GLN A 70 0.26 -7.36 -27.35
C GLN A 70 0.73 -8.81 -27.50
N LYS A 71 0.62 -9.35 -28.71
CA LYS A 71 1.22 -10.62 -29.10
C LYS A 71 2.11 -10.44 -30.32
N ILE A 72 3.15 -11.27 -30.39
CA ILE A 72 3.96 -11.44 -31.60
C ILE A 72 3.91 -12.94 -31.93
N ASN A 73 3.47 -13.31 -33.13
CA ASN A 73 3.32 -14.71 -33.56
C ASN A 73 2.49 -15.58 -32.57
N GLY A 74 1.45 -15.00 -31.96
CA GLY A 74 0.60 -15.68 -30.97
C GLY A 74 1.19 -15.80 -29.56
N ILE A 75 2.43 -15.35 -29.33
CA ILE A 75 3.10 -15.36 -28.02
C ILE A 75 2.94 -13.96 -27.38
N PRO A 76 2.54 -13.85 -26.10
CA PRO A 76 2.38 -12.57 -25.42
C PRO A 76 3.69 -11.79 -25.31
N VAL A 77 3.60 -10.47 -25.37
CA VAL A 77 4.74 -9.58 -25.09
C VAL A 77 4.69 -9.15 -23.63
N PHE A 78 5.82 -9.30 -22.93
CA PHE A 78 5.96 -9.01 -21.51
C PHE A 78 5.69 -7.53 -21.21
N ALA A 79 4.80 -7.25 -20.25
CA ALA A 79 4.45 -5.90 -19.80
C ALA A 79 4.07 -4.90 -20.92
N LYS A 80 3.51 -5.39 -22.05
CA LYS A 80 3.01 -4.55 -23.15
C LYS A 80 1.51 -4.71 -23.32
N SER A 81 0.77 -3.68 -22.90
CA SER A 81 -0.68 -3.66 -22.93
C SER A 81 -1.22 -2.32 -23.42
N ALA A 82 -2.50 -2.33 -23.78
CA ALA A 82 -3.28 -1.15 -24.08
C ALA A 82 -4.63 -1.26 -23.36
N THR A 83 -5.13 -0.13 -22.87
CA THR A 83 -6.43 -0.02 -22.21
C THR A 83 -7.34 0.78 -23.11
N PHE A 84 -8.53 0.25 -23.41
CA PHE A 84 -9.53 0.90 -24.24
C PHE A 84 -10.78 1.15 -23.41
N LEU A 85 -11.28 2.39 -23.42
CA LEU A 85 -12.59 2.70 -22.89
C LEU A 85 -13.60 2.71 -24.03
N ILE A 86 -14.59 1.83 -23.96
CA ILE A 86 -15.59 1.62 -25.01
C ILE A 86 -16.97 1.98 -24.48
N LYS A 87 -17.60 2.97 -25.11
CA LYS A 87 -18.94 3.46 -24.75
C LYS A 87 -19.81 3.50 -25.99
N ASP A 88 -21.02 2.94 -25.91
CA ASP A 88 -21.95 2.85 -27.04
C ASP A 88 -21.31 2.28 -28.33
N LYS A 89 -20.46 1.24 -28.17
CA LYS A 89 -19.68 0.59 -29.25
C LYS A 89 -18.69 1.50 -29.96
N LYS A 90 -18.22 2.56 -29.29
CA LYS A 90 -17.18 3.47 -29.77
C LYS A 90 -16.06 3.55 -28.75
N ILE A 91 -14.83 3.48 -29.22
CA ILE A 91 -13.66 3.76 -28.40
C ILE A 91 -13.66 5.27 -28.14
N VAL A 92 -13.81 5.67 -26.87
CA VAL A 92 -13.83 7.08 -26.45
C VAL A 92 -12.46 7.53 -25.95
N SER A 93 -11.68 6.62 -25.37
CA SER A 93 -10.29 6.84 -25.01
C SER A 93 -9.49 5.54 -25.08
N ALA A 94 -8.19 5.65 -25.28
CA ALA A 94 -7.29 4.52 -25.34
C ALA A 94 -5.88 4.91 -24.87
N THR A 95 -5.23 4.01 -24.14
CA THR A 95 -3.78 4.04 -23.91
C THR A 95 -3.09 3.13 -24.92
N ASN A 96 -1.82 3.40 -25.23
CA ASN A 96 -1.05 2.52 -26.10
C ASN A 96 0.33 2.24 -25.51
N GLY A 97 0.44 1.14 -24.78
CA GLY A 97 1.70 0.60 -24.26
C GLY A 97 2.30 -0.52 -25.12
N PHE A 98 1.89 -0.67 -26.39
CA PHE A 98 2.48 -1.67 -27.28
C PHE A 98 3.91 -1.31 -27.65
N ALA A 99 4.75 -2.32 -27.86
CA ALA A 99 6.10 -2.15 -28.34
C ALA A 99 6.09 -1.72 -29.82
N THR A 100 6.40 -0.44 -30.07
CA THR A 100 6.46 0.14 -31.41
C THR A 100 7.88 0.12 -31.99
N SER A 101 8.89 -0.22 -31.19
CA SER A 101 10.30 -0.26 -31.58
C SER A 101 10.64 -1.48 -32.44
N VAL A 102 9.82 -2.53 -32.38
CA VAL A 102 9.93 -3.71 -33.25
C VAL A 102 9.20 -3.41 -34.55
N THR A 103 9.94 -3.00 -35.58
CA THR A 103 9.35 -2.52 -36.85
C THR A 103 9.37 -3.56 -37.97
N SER A 104 10.00 -4.72 -37.77
CA SER A 104 10.12 -5.79 -38.76
C SER A 104 10.11 -7.16 -38.10
N THR A 105 9.58 -8.16 -38.82
CA THR A 105 9.61 -9.56 -38.37
C THR A 105 11.02 -10.14 -38.29
N SER A 106 11.99 -9.54 -38.99
CA SER A 106 13.42 -9.88 -38.86
C SER A 106 13.99 -9.60 -37.47
N ASN A 107 13.30 -8.77 -36.68
CA ASN A 107 13.73 -8.40 -35.33
C ASN A 107 13.22 -9.40 -34.27
N ILE A 108 12.59 -10.49 -34.70
CA ILE A 108 12.12 -11.56 -33.82
C ILE A 108 13.21 -12.65 -33.80
N ALA A 109 13.89 -12.80 -32.66
CA ALA A 109 15.07 -13.66 -32.56
C ALA A 109 14.77 -15.15 -32.77
N SER A 110 13.64 -15.62 -32.22
CA SER A 110 13.14 -16.99 -32.34
C SER A 110 11.66 -17.04 -31.95
N ASN A 111 10.94 -18.07 -32.39
CA ASN A 111 9.56 -18.37 -31.98
C ASN A 111 9.40 -19.77 -31.36
N LYS A 112 10.51 -20.48 -31.11
CA LYS A 112 10.51 -21.80 -30.51
C LYS A 112 11.56 -21.88 -29.41
N ALA A 113 11.15 -22.23 -28.20
CA ALA A 113 12.07 -22.42 -27.08
C ALA A 113 13.00 -23.61 -27.33
N SER A 114 14.30 -23.40 -27.08
CA SER A 114 15.33 -24.44 -27.09
C SER A 114 15.69 -24.90 -25.68
N LEU A 115 15.52 -24.01 -24.69
CA LEU A 115 15.61 -24.29 -23.26
C LEU A 115 14.28 -24.85 -22.72
N SER A 116 14.32 -25.70 -21.70
CA SER A 116 13.11 -26.14 -20.97
C SER A 116 12.81 -25.22 -19.79
N ALA A 117 11.56 -25.20 -19.34
CA ALA A 117 11.13 -24.46 -18.16
C ALA A 117 11.94 -24.83 -16.90
N GLU A 118 12.24 -26.12 -16.70
CA GLU A 118 13.03 -26.61 -15.57
C GLU A 118 14.47 -26.10 -15.63
N SER A 119 15.06 -26.03 -16.82
CA SER A 119 16.40 -25.49 -17.01
C SER A 119 16.42 -23.96 -16.81
N ALA A 120 15.39 -23.26 -17.28
CA ALA A 120 15.20 -21.83 -17.02
C ALA A 120 15.06 -21.53 -15.52
N PHE A 121 14.24 -22.31 -14.80
CA PHE A 121 14.15 -22.21 -13.34
C PHE A 121 15.48 -22.48 -12.65
N ALA A 122 16.21 -23.53 -13.05
CA ALA A 122 17.53 -23.81 -12.48
C ALA A 122 18.51 -22.63 -12.67
N ILE A 123 18.48 -21.95 -13.82
CA ILE A 123 19.28 -20.74 -14.07
C ILE A 123 18.87 -19.60 -13.11
N ALA A 124 17.57 -19.33 -12.99
CA ALA A 124 17.05 -18.30 -12.09
C ALA A 124 17.40 -18.60 -10.62
N ALA A 125 17.17 -19.84 -10.18
CA ALA A 125 17.45 -20.30 -8.82
C ALA A 125 18.94 -20.24 -8.48
N ASN A 126 19.83 -20.59 -9.42
CA ASN A 126 21.28 -20.48 -9.24
C ASN A 126 21.73 -19.01 -9.14
N ARG A 127 21.15 -18.11 -9.94
CA ARG A 127 21.45 -16.67 -9.86
C ARG A 127 21.08 -16.09 -8.51
N LEU A 128 19.90 -16.46 -7.99
CA LEU A 128 19.37 -16.02 -6.71
C LEU A 128 19.96 -16.78 -5.50
N LYS A 129 20.82 -17.77 -5.74
CA LYS A 129 21.40 -18.65 -4.70
C LYS A 129 20.33 -19.35 -3.84
N ILE A 130 19.20 -19.71 -4.45
CA ILE A 130 18.09 -20.38 -3.77
C ILE A 130 18.58 -21.70 -3.16
N LYS A 131 18.32 -21.88 -1.86
CA LYS A 131 18.63 -23.12 -1.12
C LYS A 131 17.60 -24.20 -1.45
N ASN A 132 18.02 -25.47 -1.38
CA ASN A 132 17.14 -26.64 -1.55
C ASN A 132 16.26 -26.60 -2.82
N GLN A 133 16.85 -26.28 -3.97
CA GLN A 133 16.13 -26.15 -5.26
C GLN A 133 15.25 -27.35 -5.62
N ALA A 134 15.62 -28.56 -5.16
CA ALA A 134 14.85 -29.79 -5.39
C ALA A 134 13.46 -29.80 -4.70
N ASP A 135 13.23 -28.94 -3.72
CA ASP A 135 11.97 -28.87 -2.99
C ASP A 135 10.90 -28.05 -3.75
N TYR A 136 11.30 -27.33 -4.80
CA TYR A 136 10.42 -26.53 -5.62
C TYR A 136 9.67 -27.40 -6.62
N LYS A 137 8.37 -27.17 -6.70
CA LYS A 137 7.47 -27.89 -7.59
C LYS A 137 6.96 -26.94 -8.65
N PHE A 138 6.95 -27.42 -9.88
CA PHE A 138 6.19 -26.74 -10.92
C PHE A 138 4.71 -26.95 -10.66
N ALA A 139 3.95 -25.86 -10.69
CA ALA A 139 2.53 -25.86 -10.47
C ALA A 139 1.86 -26.86 -11.42
N LYS A 140 1.24 -27.91 -10.87
CA LYS A 140 0.41 -28.87 -11.61
C LYS A 140 -1.02 -28.74 -11.12
N ASN A 141 -1.72 -27.73 -11.65
CA ASN A 141 -2.99 -27.22 -11.15
C ASN A 141 -2.92 -26.86 -9.66
N ASN A 142 -3.12 -25.58 -9.35
CA ASN A 142 -3.28 -25.08 -7.97
C ASN A 142 -4.51 -25.68 -7.26
N TYR A 143 -5.29 -26.48 -7.99
CA TYR A 143 -6.47 -27.17 -7.53
C TYR A 143 -6.21 -28.66 -7.32
N ASP A 144 -6.80 -29.21 -6.27
CA ASP A 144 -6.83 -30.66 -6.07
C ASP A 144 -7.82 -31.34 -7.05
N LYS A 145 -7.98 -32.66 -6.94
CA LYS A 145 -8.88 -33.43 -7.83
C LYS A 145 -10.35 -33.09 -7.66
N LYS A 146 -10.72 -32.37 -6.59
CA LYS A 146 -12.08 -31.87 -6.31
C LYS A 146 -12.26 -30.42 -6.77
N GLY A 147 -11.20 -29.76 -7.23
CA GLY A 147 -11.23 -28.35 -7.61
C GLY A 147 -10.97 -27.40 -6.45
N LEU A 148 -10.59 -27.87 -5.26
CA LEU A 148 -10.25 -27.02 -4.12
C LEU A 148 -8.87 -26.42 -4.28
N LEU A 149 -8.70 -25.14 -3.95
CA LEU A 149 -7.39 -24.50 -3.96
C LEU A 149 -6.49 -25.18 -2.93
N LYS A 150 -5.31 -25.64 -3.35
CA LYS A 150 -4.24 -26.02 -2.44
C LYS A 150 -3.59 -24.73 -1.97
N ILE A 151 -4.03 -24.19 -0.84
CA ILE A 151 -3.45 -22.98 -0.21
C ILE A 151 -1.92 -23.13 -0.10
N ASN A 152 -1.46 -24.36 0.18
CA ASN A 152 -0.04 -24.73 0.29
C ASN A 152 0.74 -24.80 -1.04
N SER A 153 0.10 -24.55 -2.19
CA SER A 153 0.77 -24.45 -3.50
C SER A 153 0.84 -23.01 -4.02
N VAL A 154 0.37 -22.02 -3.25
CA VAL A 154 0.62 -20.61 -3.56
C VAL A 154 2.14 -20.41 -3.54
N GLY A 155 2.68 -19.89 -4.65
CA GLY A 155 4.12 -19.71 -4.82
C GLY A 155 4.89 -20.87 -5.46
N ASP A 156 4.22 -21.95 -5.90
CA ASP A 156 4.82 -22.97 -6.78
C ASP A 156 5.40 -22.34 -8.07
N VAL A 157 6.35 -23.02 -8.70
CA VAL A 157 7.01 -22.51 -9.91
C VAL A 157 6.04 -22.54 -11.09
N THR A 158 5.81 -21.39 -11.72
CA THR A 158 5.04 -21.28 -12.97
C THR A 158 5.95 -20.85 -14.12
N ASP A 159 5.63 -21.26 -15.34
CA ASP A 159 6.31 -20.88 -16.56
C ASP A 159 5.31 -20.44 -17.64
N GLU A 160 5.60 -19.32 -18.32
CA GLU A 160 4.91 -18.89 -19.54
C GLU A 160 5.95 -18.40 -20.55
N LEU A 161 5.81 -18.77 -21.83
CA LEU A 161 6.64 -18.18 -22.87
C LEU A 161 6.14 -16.78 -23.22
N VAL A 162 7.06 -15.80 -23.17
CA VAL A 162 6.79 -14.40 -23.50
C VAL A 162 7.87 -13.83 -24.41
N TYR A 163 7.54 -12.79 -25.16
CA TYR A 163 8.53 -11.94 -25.82
C TYR A 163 8.94 -10.79 -24.90
N PHE A 164 10.24 -10.65 -24.66
CA PHE A 164 10.85 -9.50 -24.02
C PHE A 164 11.45 -8.57 -25.09
N ILE A 165 11.19 -7.27 -24.99
CA ILE A 165 11.67 -6.28 -25.96
C ILE A 165 12.96 -5.66 -25.46
N LYS A 166 14.07 -5.94 -26.15
CA LYS A 166 15.41 -5.39 -25.86
C LYS A 166 15.80 -4.46 -27.00
N GLY A 167 15.63 -3.16 -26.79
CA GLY A 167 15.81 -2.15 -27.85
C GLY A 167 14.80 -2.34 -28.98
N THR A 168 15.28 -2.77 -30.15
CA THR A 168 14.43 -3.07 -31.32
C THR A 168 14.18 -4.56 -31.54
N GLU A 169 14.74 -5.43 -30.69
CA GLU A 169 14.67 -6.90 -30.83
C GLU A 169 13.61 -7.50 -29.88
N ALA A 170 12.85 -8.48 -30.36
CA ALA A 170 11.95 -9.31 -29.57
C ALA A 170 12.62 -10.66 -29.26
N ARG A 171 12.96 -10.87 -27.99
CA ARG A 171 13.64 -12.07 -27.47
C ARG A 171 12.63 -12.99 -26.81
N LEU A 172 12.55 -14.24 -27.25
CA LEU A 172 11.68 -15.23 -26.63
C LEU A 172 12.28 -15.62 -25.27
N ALA A 173 11.46 -15.66 -24.21
CA ALA A 173 11.90 -15.92 -22.85
C ALA A 173 10.90 -16.78 -22.08
N HIS A 174 11.41 -17.58 -21.15
CA HIS A 174 10.64 -18.23 -20.08
C HIS A 174 10.39 -17.22 -18.97
N GLN A 175 9.11 -16.93 -18.71
CA GLN A 175 8.66 -16.14 -17.57
C GLN A 175 8.44 -17.06 -16.37
N ILE A 176 9.45 -17.14 -15.51
CA ILE A 176 9.44 -17.98 -14.31
C ILE A 176 8.97 -17.16 -13.12
N ARG A 177 7.91 -17.62 -12.44
CA ARG A 177 7.46 -17.06 -11.15
C ARG A 177 7.51 -18.11 -10.05
N PHE A 178 7.93 -17.74 -8.85
CA PHE A 178 7.95 -18.62 -7.67
C PHE A 178 8.15 -17.82 -6.39
N THR A 179 7.79 -18.41 -5.25
CA THR A 179 8.05 -17.82 -3.91
C THR A 179 9.26 -18.48 -3.27
N GLU A 180 10.21 -17.68 -2.80
CA GLU A 180 11.41 -18.16 -2.13
C GLU A 180 11.06 -18.68 -0.73
N LYS A 181 11.30 -19.97 -0.47
CA LYS A 181 10.89 -20.61 0.78
C LYS A 181 11.64 -20.04 1.98
N GLY A 182 10.90 -19.75 3.05
CA GLY A 182 11.45 -19.17 4.28
C GLY A 182 11.75 -17.68 4.17
N THR A 183 11.19 -17.00 3.17
CA THR A 183 11.26 -15.55 2.97
C THR A 183 9.95 -15.05 2.39
N SER A 184 9.64 -13.77 2.55
CA SER A 184 8.50 -13.15 1.87
C SER A 184 8.73 -12.86 0.37
N ASN A 185 9.88 -13.25 -0.22
CA ASN A 185 10.21 -12.88 -1.59
C ASN A 185 9.43 -13.72 -2.63
N SER A 186 8.66 -13.05 -3.49
CA SER A 186 8.12 -13.65 -4.71
C SER A 186 8.91 -13.15 -5.92
N TRP A 187 9.53 -14.07 -6.65
CA TRP A 187 10.41 -13.74 -7.77
C TRP A 187 9.71 -13.88 -9.12
N LEU A 188 9.94 -12.93 -10.01
CA LEU A 188 9.61 -12.95 -11.43
C LEU A 188 10.91 -12.81 -12.22
N THR A 189 11.29 -13.85 -12.97
CA THR A 189 12.51 -13.87 -13.78
C THR A 189 12.20 -14.21 -15.23
N LEU A 190 12.77 -13.46 -16.17
CA LEU A 190 12.75 -13.78 -17.60
C LEU A 190 14.10 -14.36 -17.99
N VAL A 191 14.12 -15.64 -18.36
CA VAL A 191 15.31 -16.32 -18.87
C VAL A 191 15.14 -16.48 -20.37
N ASP A 192 16.12 -16.05 -21.16
CA ASP A 192 16.09 -16.21 -22.61
C ASP A 192 15.83 -17.68 -22.99
N ALA A 193 14.91 -17.93 -23.91
CA ALA A 193 14.49 -19.28 -24.27
C ALA A 193 15.46 -19.99 -25.22
N GLN A 194 16.50 -19.29 -25.69
CA GLN A 194 17.56 -19.82 -26.56
C GLN A 194 18.88 -20.01 -25.82
N ASN A 195 19.18 -19.17 -24.83
CA ASN A 195 20.46 -19.17 -24.13
C ASN A 195 20.26 -19.02 -22.60
N SER A 196 21.33 -19.03 -21.82
CA SER A 196 21.24 -18.92 -20.35
C SER A 196 21.24 -17.47 -19.83
N GLU A 197 20.97 -16.48 -20.67
CA GLU A 197 20.90 -15.06 -20.29
C GLU A 197 19.63 -14.79 -19.47
N ILE A 198 19.79 -14.16 -18.31
CA ILE A 198 18.66 -13.57 -17.56
C ILE A 198 18.40 -12.19 -18.14
N LEU A 199 17.26 -12.03 -18.78
CA LEU A 199 16.85 -10.79 -19.44
C LEU A 199 16.22 -9.80 -18.46
N PHE A 200 15.56 -10.32 -17.42
CA PHE A 200 14.88 -9.54 -16.39
C PHE A 200 14.75 -10.35 -15.10
N GLN A 201 14.82 -9.67 -13.96
CA GLN A 201 14.62 -10.27 -12.65
C GLN A 201 14.06 -9.21 -11.70
N TYR A 202 12.99 -9.55 -10.99
CA TYR A 202 12.28 -8.64 -10.11
C TYR A 202 11.61 -9.38 -8.96
N ASN A 203 11.64 -8.79 -7.77
CA ASN A 203 10.85 -9.25 -6.63
C ASN A 203 9.47 -8.57 -6.70
N THR A 204 8.42 -9.36 -6.90
CA THR A 204 7.04 -8.86 -7.01
C THR A 204 6.39 -8.61 -5.66
N THR A 205 6.98 -9.06 -4.55
CA THR A 205 6.50 -8.71 -3.22
C THR A 205 6.77 -7.24 -2.98
N VAL A 206 5.70 -6.46 -2.81
CA VAL A 206 5.79 -5.04 -2.48
C VAL A 206 6.05 -4.95 -0.99
N LYS A 207 7.26 -4.52 -0.62
CA LYS A 207 7.70 -4.42 0.76
C LYS A 207 7.71 -2.97 1.18
N ASP A 208 7.03 -2.70 2.28
CA ASP A 208 6.92 -1.38 2.86
C ASP A 208 8.14 -1.04 3.74
N HIS A 209 9.38 -1.32 3.28
CA HIS A 209 10.58 -1.15 4.11
C HIS A 209 10.71 0.27 4.66
N PHE A 210 10.30 0.44 5.92
CA PHE A 210 10.33 1.70 6.62
C PHE A 210 11.74 1.94 7.10
N HIS A 211 12.51 2.69 6.31
CA HIS A 211 13.82 3.12 6.76
C HIS A 211 13.65 4.05 7.97
N ASP A 212 14.26 3.68 9.10
CA ASP A 212 14.46 4.59 10.23
C ASP A 212 14.94 5.92 9.66
N SER A 213 14.22 6.98 10.01
CA SER A 213 14.44 8.34 9.55
C SER A 213 15.87 8.86 9.83
N GLU A 214 16.84 8.45 9.02
CA GLU A 214 17.69 9.42 8.36
C GLU A 214 16.88 10.00 7.19
N SER A 215 15.78 10.66 7.56
CA SER A 215 15.43 11.88 6.86
C SER A 215 16.74 12.64 6.73
N PHE A 216 17.05 13.09 5.54
CA PHE A 216 18.15 14.03 5.33
C PHE A 216 17.99 15.30 6.20
N LEU A 217 16.91 15.48 6.99
CA LEU A 217 16.64 16.66 7.81
C LEU A 217 15.67 16.36 8.98
N ALA A 218 16.17 15.98 10.17
CA ALA A 218 15.44 16.27 11.43
C ALA A 218 16.36 16.25 12.67
N GLN A 219 16.93 17.42 13.00
CA GLN A 219 17.49 17.68 14.32
C GLN A 219 16.37 18.01 15.34
N ASN A 220 16.43 17.31 16.48
CA ASN A 220 16.11 17.76 17.84
C ASN A 220 14.78 18.51 18.10
N TYR A 221 13.81 17.85 18.77
CA TYR A 221 13.00 18.52 19.81
C TYR A 221 12.56 17.54 20.91
N ASN A 222 13.03 17.81 22.13
CA ASN A 222 12.71 17.10 23.36
C ASN A 222 11.38 17.59 23.97
N SER A 223 10.62 16.71 24.64
CA SER A 223 10.04 17.07 25.94
C SER A 223 9.66 15.86 26.80
N GLU A 224 9.93 16.05 28.09
CA GLU A 224 9.98 15.11 29.20
C GLU A 224 8.63 14.76 29.85
N ASN A 225 8.58 13.53 30.40
CA ASN A 225 7.93 13.11 31.65
C ASN A 225 6.39 13.16 31.80
N ALA A 226 5.76 11.97 31.95
CA ALA A 226 5.28 11.50 33.26
C ALA A 226 4.69 10.06 33.23
N LYS A 227 5.16 9.21 34.15
CA LYS A 227 4.68 7.85 34.46
C LYS A 227 3.56 7.86 35.52
N LYS A 228 2.65 6.84 35.51
CA LYS A 228 2.34 5.87 36.61
C LYS A 228 0.87 5.36 36.71
N THR A 229 0.67 4.09 36.31
CA THR A 229 0.14 2.88 37.02
C THR A 229 -1.19 2.81 37.83
N PHE A 230 -1.79 1.59 37.76
CA PHE A 230 -2.70 0.82 38.68
C PHE A 230 -4.20 0.79 38.30
N ALA A 231 -5.00 -0.29 38.44
CA ALA A 231 -4.84 -1.73 38.76
C ALA A 231 -6.17 -2.49 38.45
N PHE A 232 -6.11 -3.82 38.30
CA PHE A 232 -7.19 -4.79 38.02
C PHE A 232 -8.33 -4.84 39.07
N PRO A 233 -9.50 -5.41 38.71
CA PRO A 233 -9.77 -6.79 39.14
C PRO A 233 -10.47 -7.71 38.11
N GLN A 234 -10.16 -9.01 38.22
CA GLN A 234 -10.86 -10.15 37.61
C GLN A 234 -12.31 -10.27 38.13
N ASN A 235 -13.23 -10.77 37.28
CA ASN A 235 -14.05 -11.94 37.64
C ASN A 235 -14.84 -12.54 36.46
N LYS A 236 -14.81 -13.88 36.40
CA LYS A 236 -15.63 -14.81 35.60
C LYS A 236 -17.13 -14.60 35.91
N THR A 237 -18.11 -14.95 35.06
CA THR A 237 -18.58 -16.33 34.82
C THR A 237 -19.70 -16.31 33.75
N ALA A 238 -19.82 -17.43 33.01
CA ALA A 238 -20.72 -17.68 31.89
C ALA A 238 -22.22 -17.72 32.19
N THR A 239 -23.05 -17.50 31.17
CA THR A 239 -24.35 -18.21 30.99
C THR A 239 -24.68 -18.36 29.51
N THR A 240 -24.96 -19.60 29.12
CA THR A 240 -25.45 -20.07 27.82
C THR A 240 -26.90 -19.63 27.56
N SER A 241 -27.21 -19.28 26.30
CA SER A 241 -28.59 -19.16 25.82
C SER A 241 -28.66 -19.44 24.32
N LEU A 242 -29.13 -20.63 23.98
CA LEU A 242 -29.47 -21.09 22.63
C LEU A 242 -30.56 -20.23 21.95
N LEU A 243 -30.40 -20.06 20.62
CA LEU A 243 -31.39 -19.73 19.56
C LEU A 243 -31.53 -18.28 19.06
N LYS A 244 -30.65 -17.95 18.10
CA LYS A 244 -30.93 -17.46 16.73
C LYS A 244 -29.60 -17.61 15.99
N SER A 245 -29.54 -17.85 14.68
CA SER A 245 -28.25 -17.76 13.97
C SER A 245 -27.78 -16.30 14.12
N SER A 246 -26.90 -16.06 15.07
CA SER A 246 -26.42 -14.72 15.37
C SER A 246 -25.59 -14.26 14.17
N ALA A 247 -25.91 -13.07 13.70
CA ALA A 247 -24.97 -12.20 13.02
C ALA A 247 -23.59 -12.34 13.70
N ALA A 248 -22.54 -12.61 12.94
CA ALA A 248 -21.18 -12.67 13.48
C ALA A 248 -20.84 -11.37 14.20
N LYS A 249 -20.09 -11.44 15.30
CA LYS A 249 -19.70 -10.27 16.09
C LYS A 249 -18.19 -10.13 16.10
N TYR A 250 -17.70 -8.91 15.92
CA TYR A 250 -16.28 -8.63 15.91
C TYR A 250 -15.99 -7.47 16.87
N ASN A 251 -15.14 -7.68 17.88
CA ASN A 251 -14.64 -6.60 18.70
C ASN A 251 -13.35 -6.05 18.07
N VAL A 252 -13.39 -4.85 17.49
CA VAL A 252 -12.33 -4.36 16.58
C VAL A 252 -12.12 -2.86 16.70
N PHE A 253 -10.99 -2.35 16.20
CA PHE A 253 -10.82 -0.92 15.97
C PHE A 253 -11.63 -0.56 14.72
N LYS A 254 -12.91 -0.21 14.91
CA LYS A 254 -13.83 0.06 13.82
C LYS A 254 -13.40 1.32 13.05
N LEU A 255 -13.38 1.26 11.72
CA LEU A 255 -13.16 2.46 10.90
C LEU A 255 -14.13 3.60 11.30
N PRO A 256 -13.66 4.84 11.40
CA PRO A 256 -12.35 5.33 10.94
C PRO A 256 -11.24 5.35 12.03
N VAL A 257 -11.36 4.59 13.13
CA VAL A 257 -10.27 4.49 14.11
C VAL A 257 -9.04 3.90 13.40
N GLU A 258 -7.92 4.62 13.40
CA GLU A 258 -6.70 4.21 12.68
C GLU A 258 -6.00 3.04 13.38
N SER A 259 -5.81 3.12 14.70
CA SER A 259 -5.07 2.12 15.48
C SER A 259 -5.34 2.31 16.98
N PRO A 260 -4.77 1.48 17.89
CA PRO A 260 -5.02 1.58 19.33
C PRO A 260 -4.73 2.95 19.97
N SER A 261 -3.78 3.71 19.41
CA SER A 261 -3.46 5.06 19.92
C SER A 261 -4.50 6.12 19.53
N PHE A 262 -5.41 5.82 18.60
CA PHE A 262 -6.42 6.75 18.08
C PHE A 262 -7.82 6.56 18.69
N GLY A 263 -8.09 5.43 19.33
CA GLY A 263 -9.42 5.15 19.88
C GLY A 263 -9.56 3.75 20.47
N ASN A 264 -10.73 3.47 21.01
CA ASN A 264 -11.04 2.18 21.63
C ASN A 264 -11.67 1.21 20.61
N ARG A 265 -11.57 -0.09 20.90
CA ARG A 265 -12.31 -1.12 20.17
C ARG A 265 -13.81 -1.01 20.42
N THR A 266 -14.60 -1.45 19.45
CA THR A 266 -16.05 -1.56 19.53
C THR A 266 -16.51 -2.90 18.97
N ILE A 267 -17.56 -3.46 19.55
CA ILE A 267 -18.26 -4.63 18.99
C ILE A 267 -19.11 -4.17 17.81
N VAL A 268 -18.89 -4.79 16.64
CA VAL A 268 -19.73 -4.63 15.44
C VAL A 268 -20.44 -5.94 15.14
N ASP A 269 -21.75 -5.86 14.90
CA ASP A 269 -22.58 -6.99 14.47
C ASP A 269 -22.65 -7.00 12.94
N GLU A 270 -22.15 -8.07 12.31
CA GLU A 270 -22.27 -8.42 10.89
C GLU A 270 -22.33 -7.20 9.94
N PRO A 271 -21.25 -6.42 9.84
CA PRO A 271 -21.26 -5.08 9.23
C PRO A 271 -21.28 -5.07 7.69
N PHE A 272 -21.54 -6.21 7.05
CA PHE A 272 -21.35 -6.37 5.60
C PHE A 272 -22.52 -5.84 4.77
N ASN A 273 -22.23 -5.47 3.53
CA ASN A 273 -23.25 -5.12 2.55
C ASN A 273 -23.65 -6.35 1.72
N GLN A 274 -24.94 -6.72 1.71
CA GLN A 274 -25.44 -7.87 0.93
C GLN A 274 -25.18 -7.79 -0.58
N THR A 275 -24.93 -6.61 -1.11
CA THR A 275 -24.57 -6.41 -2.52
C THR A 275 -23.14 -6.88 -2.81
N TYR A 276 -22.22 -6.61 -1.88
CA TYR A 276 -20.77 -6.78 -2.06
C TYR A 276 -20.30 -8.13 -1.47
N ALA A 277 -20.85 -8.51 -0.32
CA ALA A 277 -20.59 -9.76 0.37
C ALA A 277 -21.91 -10.55 0.60
N PRO A 278 -22.56 -11.06 -0.46
CA PRO A 278 -23.84 -11.78 -0.35
C PRO A 278 -23.76 -13.09 0.46
N LEU A 279 -22.57 -13.66 0.63
CA LEU A 279 -22.31 -14.82 1.48
C LEU A 279 -22.08 -14.44 2.95
N GLY A 280 -21.97 -13.16 3.26
CA GLY A 280 -21.35 -12.65 4.47
C GLY A 280 -19.83 -12.83 4.45
N TRP A 281 -19.17 -12.47 5.55
CA TRP A 281 -17.71 -12.47 5.61
C TRP A 281 -17.11 -13.82 5.97
N ASN A 282 -17.77 -14.67 6.78
CA ASN A 282 -17.21 -15.96 7.21
C ASN A 282 -17.61 -17.17 6.33
N ASN A 283 -17.91 -16.96 5.05
CA ASN A 283 -18.41 -18.03 4.18
C ASN A 283 -17.79 -17.88 2.78
N THR A 284 -17.13 -18.94 2.31
CA THR A 284 -16.48 -18.99 0.98
C THR A 284 -17.45 -19.41 -0.14
N GLY A 285 -18.64 -19.89 0.21
CA GLY A 285 -19.60 -20.49 -0.72
C GLY A 285 -19.23 -21.91 -1.13
N ASP A 286 -18.16 -22.47 -0.57
CA ASP A 286 -17.69 -23.83 -0.84
C ASP A 286 -18.26 -24.82 0.19
N ALA A 287 -18.93 -25.86 -0.29
CA ALA A 287 -19.52 -26.87 0.58
C ALA A 287 -18.48 -27.64 1.41
N ASP A 288 -17.27 -27.80 0.88
CA ASP A 288 -16.18 -28.53 1.53
C ASP A 288 -15.47 -27.69 2.62
N LEU A 289 -15.75 -26.37 2.70
CA LEU A 289 -15.15 -25.46 3.67
C LEU A 289 -16.14 -24.96 4.74
N THR A 290 -17.33 -25.54 4.82
CA THR A 290 -18.39 -25.12 5.76
C THR A 290 -17.99 -25.24 7.23
N ASP A 291 -17.11 -26.19 7.57
CA ASP A 291 -16.56 -26.35 8.92
C ASP A 291 -15.66 -25.17 9.35
N LEU A 292 -15.23 -24.33 8.41
CA LEU A 292 -14.40 -23.15 8.68
C LEU A 292 -15.22 -21.88 8.92
N HIS A 293 -16.55 -21.93 8.83
CA HIS A 293 -17.41 -20.74 9.02
C HIS A 293 -17.31 -20.13 10.43
N ASP A 294 -16.88 -20.90 11.42
CA ASP A 294 -16.70 -20.44 12.80
C ASP A 294 -15.34 -19.76 13.03
N PHE A 295 -14.52 -19.66 11.99
CA PHE A 295 -13.17 -19.09 12.03
C PHE A 295 -13.07 -17.82 11.17
N THR A 296 -11.93 -17.13 11.24
CA THR A 296 -11.56 -15.99 10.37
C THR A 296 -11.25 -16.41 8.93
N VAL A 297 -12.17 -17.16 8.30
CA VAL A 297 -12.09 -17.69 6.93
C VAL A 297 -13.33 -17.25 6.16
N GLY A 298 -13.15 -16.70 4.96
CA GLY A 298 -14.21 -16.00 4.24
C GLY A 298 -14.05 -15.95 2.73
N ASN A 299 -15.07 -15.43 2.04
CA ASN A 299 -14.99 -15.23 0.59
C ASN A 299 -13.91 -14.24 0.19
N ASN A 300 -13.66 -13.19 1.00
CA ASN A 300 -12.77 -12.10 0.60
C ASN A 300 -11.35 -12.29 1.16
N VAL A 301 -11.23 -12.93 2.33
CA VAL A 301 -9.99 -13.08 3.08
C VAL A 301 -10.04 -14.27 4.03
N THR A 302 -8.87 -14.87 4.27
CA THR A 302 -8.58 -15.73 5.41
C THR A 302 -7.45 -15.11 6.21
N SER A 303 -7.65 -14.85 7.51
CA SER A 303 -6.60 -14.35 8.39
C SER A 303 -6.13 -15.42 9.38
N TYR A 304 -4.81 -15.59 9.50
CA TYR A 304 -4.18 -16.60 10.36
C TYR A 304 -2.84 -16.10 10.90
N SER A 305 -2.35 -16.69 12.00
CA SER A 305 -1.04 -16.38 12.56
C SER A 305 0.07 -17.20 11.89
N ASP A 306 1.21 -16.57 11.59
CA ASP A 306 2.40 -17.26 11.07
C ASP A 306 3.72 -16.81 11.75
N PRO A 307 3.84 -16.93 13.09
CA PRO A 307 5.04 -16.49 13.82
C PRO A 307 6.32 -17.25 13.44
N ASP A 308 6.18 -18.41 12.81
CA ASP A 308 7.29 -19.27 12.40
C ASP A 308 7.73 -19.04 10.94
N ASN A 309 7.12 -18.07 10.23
CA ASN A 309 7.41 -17.74 8.82
C ASN A 309 7.37 -18.98 7.92
N THR A 310 6.33 -19.79 8.11
CA THR A 310 6.16 -21.01 7.33
C THR A 310 5.49 -20.72 5.99
N ASP A 311 4.78 -19.59 5.90
CA ASP A 311 3.93 -19.19 4.78
C ASP A 311 2.85 -20.24 4.47
N GLN A 312 2.37 -20.98 5.48
CA GLN A 312 1.41 -22.06 5.30
C GLN A 312 0.31 -22.05 6.36
N LEU A 313 -0.92 -22.30 5.91
CA LEU A 313 -2.05 -22.62 6.79
C LEU A 313 -2.20 -24.15 6.87
N VAL A 314 -1.57 -24.75 7.88
CA VAL A 314 -1.55 -26.22 8.07
C VAL A 314 -2.35 -26.67 9.29
N ASP A 315 -2.63 -25.77 10.23
CA ASP A 315 -3.36 -26.05 11.46
C ASP A 315 -4.47 -24.99 11.69
N PRO A 316 -5.74 -25.39 11.87
CA PRO A 316 -6.80 -24.47 12.29
C PRO A 316 -6.50 -23.66 13.56
N ALA A 317 -5.57 -24.10 14.42
CA ALA A 317 -5.12 -23.34 15.59
C ALA A 317 -4.41 -22.01 15.25
N GLN A 318 -4.00 -21.83 13.98
CA GLN A 318 -3.50 -20.56 13.45
C GLN A 318 -4.63 -19.54 13.22
N LEU A 319 -5.88 -19.97 13.12
CA LEU A 319 -7.05 -19.12 12.90
C LEU A 319 -7.66 -18.67 14.24
N ALA A 320 -8.33 -17.51 14.25
CA ALA A 320 -9.15 -17.14 15.39
C ALA A 320 -10.51 -17.87 15.32
N TYR A 321 -10.90 -18.55 16.40
CA TYR A 321 -12.13 -19.34 16.49
C TYR A 321 -13.21 -18.60 17.30
N GLY A 322 -14.27 -18.14 16.62
CA GLY A 322 -15.39 -17.41 17.23
C GLY A 322 -16.49 -18.32 17.81
N GLY A 323 -16.34 -19.64 17.72
CA GLY A 323 -17.39 -20.60 18.08
C GLY A 323 -18.56 -20.63 17.10
N THR A 324 -19.51 -21.54 17.33
CA THR A 324 -20.72 -21.70 16.49
C THR A 324 -21.61 -20.45 16.40
N GLU A 325 -21.46 -19.51 17.34
CA GLU A 325 -22.15 -18.22 17.34
C GLU A 325 -21.39 -17.11 16.58
N ARG A 326 -20.16 -17.41 16.11
CA ARG A 326 -19.22 -16.47 15.48
C ARG A 326 -19.02 -15.19 16.31
N ASN A 327 -18.74 -15.38 17.60
CA ASN A 327 -18.48 -14.29 18.54
C ASN A 327 -16.96 -14.06 18.69
N PHE A 328 -16.40 -13.23 17.83
CA PHE A 328 -14.98 -12.83 17.83
C PHE A 328 -14.75 -11.65 18.78
N ASP A 329 -15.11 -11.84 20.06
CA ASP A 329 -14.88 -10.88 21.15
C ASP A 329 -13.73 -11.36 22.05
N PHE A 330 -12.50 -11.15 21.56
CA PHE A 330 -11.29 -11.54 22.27
C PHE A 330 -10.72 -10.38 23.11
N PRO A 331 -10.09 -10.66 24.27
CA PRO A 331 -9.42 -9.64 25.06
C PRO A 331 -8.24 -9.03 24.30
N TYR A 332 -7.98 -7.75 24.56
CA TYR A 332 -6.81 -7.02 24.07
C TYR A 332 -6.25 -6.17 25.21
N ASP A 333 -4.97 -6.35 25.50
CA ASP A 333 -4.18 -5.48 26.37
C ASP A 333 -2.84 -5.22 25.68
N GLY A 334 -2.75 -4.05 25.02
CA GLY A 334 -1.56 -3.63 24.29
C GLY A 334 -0.34 -3.33 25.19
N SER A 335 -0.43 -3.55 26.51
CA SER A 335 0.73 -3.54 27.41
C SER A 335 1.35 -4.92 27.63
N LEU A 336 0.71 -5.99 27.16
CA LEU A 336 1.22 -7.36 27.22
C LEU A 336 1.98 -7.73 25.95
N PRO A 337 2.77 -8.83 25.95
CA PRO A 337 3.39 -9.33 24.74
C PRO A 337 2.37 -9.73 23.66
N ALA A 338 2.74 -9.58 22.39
CA ALA A 338 1.80 -9.68 21.26
C ALA A 338 1.10 -11.04 21.14
N TYR A 339 1.76 -12.14 21.51
CA TYR A 339 1.18 -13.48 21.50
C TYR A 339 -0.05 -13.61 22.42
N THR A 340 -0.18 -12.75 23.44
CA THR A 340 -1.29 -12.81 24.41
C THR A 340 -2.63 -12.30 23.86
N PHE A 341 -2.59 -11.51 22.79
CA PHE A 341 -3.78 -10.95 22.13
C PHE A 341 -3.88 -11.31 20.65
N ARG A 342 -3.19 -12.37 20.22
CA ARG A 342 -3.18 -12.89 18.84
C ARG A 342 -4.57 -12.94 18.22
N ASP A 343 -5.55 -13.54 18.88
CA ASP A 343 -6.89 -13.72 18.29
C ASP A 343 -7.64 -12.38 18.10
N ALA A 344 -7.37 -11.38 18.96
CA ALA A 344 -7.89 -10.02 18.77
C ALA A 344 -7.24 -9.33 17.55
N ALA A 345 -5.94 -9.53 17.35
CA ALA A 345 -5.21 -9.03 16.19
C ALA A 345 -5.69 -9.67 14.87
N LEU A 346 -5.84 -11.00 14.84
CA LEU A 346 -6.36 -11.72 13.67
C LEU A 346 -7.80 -11.33 13.32
N THR A 347 -8.62 -11.08 14.35
CA THR A 347 -10.00 -10.59 14.18
C THR A 347 -10.02 -9.18 13.58
N ASN A 348 -9.12 -8.28 14.01
CA ASN A 348 -8.99 -6.95 13.44
C ASN A 348 -8.51 -7.01 11.98
N LEU A 349 -7.50 -7.84 11.71
CA LEU A 349 -6.97 -8.06 10.36
C LEU A 349 -8.04 -8.59 9.39
N PHE A 350 -8.84 -9.56 9.83
CA PHE A 350 -9.99 -10.08 9.09
C PHE A 350 -11.03 -8.99 8.80
N TYR A 351 -11.37 -8.21 9.83
CA TYR A 351 -12.34 -7.11 9.72
C TYR A 351 -11.89 -6.06 8.69
N ILE A 352 -10.65 -5.59 8.76
CA ILE A 352 -10.17 -4.54 7.86
C ILE A 352 -10.04 -5.02 6.42
N ASN A 353 -9.51 -6.22 6.17
CA ASN A 353 -9.47 -6.78 4.82
C ASN A 353 -10.87 -6.84 4.18
N ASN A 354 -11.88 -7.27 4.94
CA ASN A 354 -13.26 -7.28 4.47
C ASN A 354 -13.84 -5.87 4.28
N MET A 355 -13.53 -4.91 5.15
CA MET A 355 -13.95 -3.52 4.97
C MET A 355 -13.33 -2.88 3.72
N VAL A 356 -12.03 -3.08 3.47
CA VAL A 356 -11.36 -2.57 2.28
C VAL A 356 -11.95 -3.21 1.01
N HIS A 357 -12.23 -4.52 1.04
CA HIS A 357 -12.98 -5.20 -0.02
C HIS A 357 -14.33 -4.52 -0.27
N ASP A 358 -15.19 -4.40 0.75
CA ASP A 358 -16.55 -3.88 0.58
C ASP A 358 -16.56 -2.42 0.11
N VAL A 359 -15.65 -1.58 0.66
CA VAL A 359 -15.50 -0.18 0.23
C VAL A 359 -15.00 -0.12 -1.21
N SER A 360 -13.92 -0.82 -1.55
CA SER A 360 -13.37 -0.79 -2.91
C SER A 360 -14.35 -1.37 -3.95
N TYR A 361 -15.15 -2.37 -3.58
CA TYR A 361 -16.24 -2.89 -4.41
C TYR A 361 -17.26 -1.81 -4.75
N GLN A 362 -17.68 -1.01 -3.76
CA GLN A 362 -18.58 0.13 -3.98
C GLN A 362 -18.02 1.15 -4.99
N PHE A 363 -16.69 1.32 -5.01
CA PHE A 363 -15.99 2.20 -5.96
C PHE A 363 -15.56 1.50 -7.25
N GLY A 364 -16.01 0.26 -7.49
CA GLY A 364 -15.88 -0.44 -8.76
C GLY A 364 -14.76 -1.49 -8.83
N PHE A 365 -14.14 -1.87 -7.70
CA PHE A 365 -13.26 -3.04 -7.66
C PHE A 365 -14.09 -4.33 -7.48
N THR A 366 -14.76 -4.71 -8.56
CA THR A 366 -15.67 -5.86 -8.66
C THR A 366 -14.95 -7.10 -9.22
N GLU A 367 -15.69 -8.19 -9.35
CA GLU A 367 -15.22 -9.45 -9.94
C GLU A 367 -14.66 -9.24 -11.37
N SER A 368 -15.37 -8.49 -12.22
CA SER A 368 -14.88 -8.12 -13.56
C SER A 368 -13.69 -7.15 -13.56
N ALA A 369 -13.49 -6.43 -12.46
CA ALA A 369 -12.31 -5.57 -12.25
C ALA A 369 -11.17 -6.33 -11.54
N ARG A 370 -11.29 -7.66 -11.40
CA ARG A 370 -10.27 -8.57 -10.86
C ARG A 370 -10.04 -8.38 -9.36
N ASN A 371 -11.12 -8.25 -8.61
CA ASN A 371 -11.07 -8.23 -7.15
C ASN A 371 -10.59 -9.57 -6.55
N PHE A 372 -10.51 -9.64 -5.23
CA PHE A 372 -10.03 -10.82 -4.50
C PHE A 372 -11.19 -11.55 -3.85
N GLN A 373 -11.65 -12.64 -4.46
CA GLN A 373 -12.75 -13.44 -3.92
C GLN A 373 -12.54 -14.95 -4.16
N TYR A 374 -12.94 -15.77 -3.18
CA TYR A 374 -12.89 -17.21 -3.31
C TYR A 374 -13.91 -17.69 -4.35
N ASN A 375 -15.10 -17.09 -4.35
CA ASN A 375 -16.21 -17.38 -5.24
C ASN A 375 -16.81 -16.06 -5.76
N ASN A 376 -16.86 -15.90 -7.08
CA ASN A 376 -17.36 -14.69 -7.76
C ASN A 376 -18.86 -14.82 -8.07
N LEU A 377 -19.48 -15.95 -7.70
CA LEU A 377 -20.91 -16.23 -7.86
C LEU A 377 -21.37 -16.08 -9.32
N GLY A 378 -20.47 -16.36 -10.26
CA GLY A 378 -20.71 -16.23 -11.70
C GLY A 378 -20.82 -14.79 -12.21
N LYS A 379 -20.33 -13.79 -11.48
CA LYS A 379 -20.36 -12.38 -11.88
C LYS A 379 -19.21 -11.95 -12.83
N GLY A 380 -18.23 -12.82 -13.07
CA GLY A 380 -17.07 -12.55 -13.93
C GLY A 380 -15.76 -12.78 -13.20
N GLY A 381 -14.64 -12.44 -13.87
CA GLY A 381 -13.29 -12.64 -13.33
C GLY A 381 -12.89 -14.11 -13.17
N GLU A 382 -11.68 -14.33 -12.66
CA GLU A 382 -11.23 -15.62 -12.14
C GLU A 382 -11.46 -15.68 -10.62
N GLU A 383 -11.86 -16.84 -10.11
CA GLU A 383 -12.19 -17.03 -8.69
C GLU A 383 -11.01 -17.64 -7.92
N LYS A 384 -11.18 -17.85 -6.61
CA LYS A 384 -10.23 -18.53 -5.69
C LYS A 384 -8.96 -17.75 -5.45
N ASP A 385 -9.10 -16.43 -5.43
CA ASP A 385 -8.01 -15.50 -5.23
C ASP A 385 -8.25 -14.50 -4.09
N PHE A 386 -9.13 -14.85 -3.15
CA PHE A 386 -9.22 -14.23 -1.82
C PHE A 386 -7.85 -13.97 -1.18
N ILE A 387 -7.78 -13.01 -0.24
CA ILE A 387 -6.52 -12.67 0.43
C ILE A 387 -6.16 -13.72 1.49
N LEU A 388 -4.89 -14.13 1.52
CA LEU A 388 -4.26 -14.81 2.65
C LEU A 388 -3.55 -13.76 3.51
N ALA A 389 -4.11 -13.42 4.67
CA ALA A 389 -3.61 -12.39 5.55
C ALA A 389 -2.92 -13.00 6.79
N GLN A 390 -1.59 -12.93 6.80
CA GLN A 390 -0.75 -13.47 7.86
C GLN A 390 -0.55 -12.40 8.94
N GLY A 391 -0.98 -12.70 10.18
CA GLY A 391 -0.78 -11.83 11.34
C GLY A 391 0.38 -12.31 12.21
N GLN A 392 1.12 -11.37 12.79
CA GLN A 392 2.31 -11.66 13.61
C GLN A 392 3.31 -12.55 12.86
N ASP A 393 3.46 -12.30 11.56
CA ASP A 393 4.28 -13.10 10.68
C ASP A 393 5.77 -12.99 11.09
N GLY A 394 6.45 -14.14 11.19
CA GLY A 394 7.84 -14.24 11.64
C GLY A 394 8.87 -13.84 10.58
N GLY A 395 8.45 -13.52 9.36
CA GLY A 395 9.32 -13.19 8.23
C GLY A 395 10.03 -11.85 8.37
N GLY A 396 9.61 -11.00 9.29
CA GLY A 396 10.23 -9.70 9.53
C GLY A 396 9.71 -8.97 10.77
N LEU A 397 10.25 -7.77 10.97
CA LEU A 397 9.77 -6.75 11.89
C LEU A 397 9.77 -5.41 11.17
N ASP A 398 9.09 -4.41 11.74
CA ASP A 398 9.13 -3.02 11.30
C ASP A 398 8.79 -2.85 9.82
N ASN A 399 7.81 -3.62 9.36
CA ASN A 399 7.38 -3.65 7.98
C ASN A 399 5.98 -4.30 7.87
N ALA A 400 5.39 -4.27 6.69
CA ALA A 400 4.37 -5.18 6.21
C ALA A 400 4.61 -5.40 4.71
N ASN A 401 3.92 -6.34 4.09
CA ASN A 401 4.01 -6.47 2.64
C ASN A 401 2.80 -7.14 2.02
N PHE A 402 2.71 -6.97 0.71
CA PHE A 402 1.71 -7.61 -0.12
C PHE A 402 2.34 -8.21 -1.38
N ALA A 403 2.01 -9.47 -1.67
CA ALA A 403 2.33 -10.14 -2.93
C ALA A 403 1.10 -10.15 -3.85
N PRO A 404 1.05 -9.25 -4.87
CA PRO A 404 -0.08 -9.14 -5.80
C PRO A 404 0.04 -10.15 -6.93
N TYR A 405 -0.26 -11.42 -6.63
CA TYR A 405 -0.31 -12.45 -7.66
C TYR A 405 -1.39 -12.16 -8.72
N PRO A 406 -1.23 -12.71 -9.94
CA PRO A 406 -2.25 -12.63 -10.98
C PRO A 406 -3.61 -13.14 -10.50
N GLU A 407 -4.66 -12.66 -11.16
CA GLU A 407 -6.03 -13.15 -10.97
C GLU A 407 -6.11 -14.68 -10.95
N GLY A 408 -6.99 -15.22 -10.11
CA GLY A 408 -7.11 -16.67 -9.90
C GLY A 408 -6.05 -17.28 -8.98
N THR A 409 -5.14 -16.47 -8.42
CA THR A 409 -4.20 -16.84 -7.36
C THR A 409 -4.34 -15.89 -6.17
N PRO A 410 -4.47 -16.39 -4.92
CA PRO A 410 -4.57 -15.55 -3.73
C PRO A 410 -3.49 -14.50 -3.64
N GLY A 411 -3.86 -13.26 -3.32
CA GLY A 411 -2.90 -12.28 -2.81
C GLY A 411 -2.45 -12.67 -1.40
N VAL A 412 -1.18 -12.43 -1.07
CA VAL A 412 -0.64 -12.73 0.27
C VAL A 412 -0.26 -11.42 0.94
N MET A 413 -0.82 -11.17 2.12
CA MET A 413 -0.51 -10.03 2.98
C MET A 413 0.21 -10.53 4.22
N GLN A 414 1.35 -9.95 4.57
CA GLN A 414 2.12 -10.31 5.75
C GLN A 414 2.26 -9.11 6.68
N MET A 415 1.64 -9.21 7.86
CA MET A 415 1.65 -8.17 8.88
C MET A 415 2.65 -8.54 9.98
N TYR A 416 3.64 -7.68 10.19
CA TYR A 416 4.69 -7.92 11.19
C TYR A 416 4.44 -7.20 12.51
N LEU A 417 5.15 -7.68 13.52
CA LEU A 417 5.36 -6.92 14.75
C LEU A 417 6.38 -5.81 14.52
N TRP A 418 6.30 -4.77 15.34
CA TRP A 418 7.22 -3.65 15.30
C TRP A 418 8.18 -3.70 16.48
N THR A 419 9.39 -3.20 16.26
CA THR A 419 10.44 -3.10 17.26
C THR A 419 9.94 -2.20 18.39
N PRO A 420 10.11 -2.62 19.65
CA PRO A 420 9.74 -1.81 20.80
C PRO A 420 10.50 -0.47 20.79
N PRO A 421 9.90 0.62 21.32
CA PRO A 421 10.59 1.90 21.44
C PRO A 421 11.83 1.78 22.34
N TYR A 422 11.78 0.92 23.36
CA TYR A 422 12.91 0.63 24.25
C TYR A 422 13.08 -0.88 24.44
N TYR A 423 14.31 -1.35 24.31
CA TYR A 423 14.67 -2.72 24.68
C TYR A 423 16.08 -2.83 25.23
N SER A 424 16.23 -3.57 26.33
CA SER A 424 17.54 -3.85 26.92
C SER A 424 18.06 -5.21 26.48
N GLY A 425 18.67 -5.25 25.29
CA GLY A 425 19.22 -6.47 24.69
C GLY A 425 20.65 -6.81 25.11
N VAL A 426 21.28 -5.99 25.96
CA VAL A 426 22.61 -6.25 26.51
C VAL A 426 22.51 -6.61 28.00
N HIS A 427 22.91 -7.84 28.33
CA HIS A 427 22.97 -8.33 29.70
C HIS A 427 24.43 -8.52 30.12
N VAL A 428 24.79 -8.01 31.30
CA VAL A 428 26.15 -8.14 31.85
C VAL A 428 26.20 -9.32 32.83
N ASN A 429 26.90 -10.38 32.45
CA ASN A 429 27.08 -11.58 33.28
C ASN A 429 28.15 -11.35 34.36
N ALA A 430 29.16 -10.53 34.06
CA ALA A 430 30.21 -10.10 34.99
C ALA A 430 30.76 -8.74 34.55
N PRO A 431 31.22 -7.88 35.49
CA PRO A 431 31.23 -8.06 36.94
C PRO A 431 29.84 -7.89 37.56
N SER A 432 29.64 -8.45 38.77
CA SER A 432 28.31 -8.47 39.43
C SER A 432 27.77 -7.10 39.83
N ASP A 433 28.63 -6.08 39.95
CA ASP A 433 28.19 -4.71 40.21
C ASP A 433 27.56 -4.03 38.98
N LEU A 434 27.60 -4.68 37.82
CA LEU A 434 26.84 -4.34 36.61
C LEU A 434 25.67 -5.31 36.34
N ALA A 435 25.26 -6.13 37.31
CA ALA A 435 24.16 -7.09 37.11
C ALA A 435 22.83 -6.41 36.68
N ASP A 436 22.56 -5.19 37.15
CA ASP A 436 21.38 -4.38 36.77
C ASP A 436 21.67 -3.46 35.58
N PHE A 437 22.70 -3.73 34.78
CA PHE A 437 22.98 -2.95 33.57
C PHE A 437 21.83 -3.09 32.59
N ALA A 438 21.25 -1.95 32.22
CA ALA A 438 20.21 -1.86 31.20
C ALA A 438 20.49 -0.63 30.33
N THR A 439 20.32 -0.80 29.02
CA THR A 439 20.51 0.25 28.03
C THR A 439 19.56 0.01 26.88
N ASP A 440 19.03 1.08 26.29
CA ASP A 440 18.37 0.91 25.01
C ASP A 440 19.36 0.32 24.00
N THR A 441 18.87 -0.65 23.23
CA THR A 441 19.67 -1.51 22.37
C THR A 441 18.95 -1.65 21.03
N LYS A 442 19.61 -1.23 19.96
CA LYS A 442 19.11 -1.41 18.58
C LYS A 442 20.00 -2.37 17.82
N PHE A 443 19.41 -3.11 16.90
CA PHE A 443 20.04 -4.21 16.17
C PHE A 443 20.11 -3.90 14.68
N PRO A 444 20.99 -4.57 13.92
CA PRO A 444 21.02 -4.42 12.48
C PRO A 444 19.74 -4.97 11.84
N MET A 445 19.14 -4.18 10.93
CA MET A 445 17.92 -4.56 10.21
C MET A 445 18.16 -5.71 9.23
N THR A 446 19.40 -5.89 8.77
CA THR A 446 19.79 -6.94 7.83
C THR A 446 19.95 -8.33 8.46
N ILE A 447 19.88 -8.43 9.80
CA ILE A 447 19.97 -9.70 10.54
C ILE A 447 18.59 -10.04 11.12
N THR A 448 17.86 -10.90 10.40
CA THR A 448 16.51 -11.35 10.76
C THR A 448 16.51 -12.53 11.73
N SER A 449 17.55 -13.38 11.70
CA SER A 449 17.70 -14.51 12.62
C SER A 449 18.86 -14.29 13.60
N TRP A 450 18.59 -14.59 14.87
CA TRP A 450 19.58 -14.55 15.95
C TRP A 450 19.71 -15.94 16.59
N PRO A 451 20.87 -16.29 17.16
CA PRO A 451 20.97 -17.50 17.98
C PRO A 451 19.96 -17.45 19.13
N GLU A 452 19.31 -18.57 19.43
CA GLU A 452 18.24 -18.66 20.45
C GLU A 452 18.67 -18.12 21.83
N ASN A 453 19.94 -18.31 22.20
CA ASN A 453 20.50 -17.83 23.47
C ASN A 453 21.29 -16.52 23.35
N GLY A 454 21.19 -15.83 22.21
CA GLY A 454 22.01 -14.68 21.87
C GLY A 454 23.50 -15.03 21.72
N VAL A 455 24.34 -13.99 21.72
CA VAL A 455 25.79 -14.10 21.62
C VAL A 455 26.43 -13.72 22.94
N THR A 456 27.16 -14.65 23.55
CA THR A 456 27.85 -14.44 24.82
C THR A 456 29.36 -14.42 24.62
N GLY A 457 30.05 -13.48 25.27
CA GLY A 457 31.51 -13.42 25.22
C GLY A 457 32.09 -12.38 26.15
N ASP A 458 33.40 -12.50 26.37
CA ASP A 458 34.18 -11.47 27.06
C ASP A 458 34.27 -10.23 26.18
N LEU A 459 34.07 -9.05 26.77
CA LEU A 459 34.11 -7.77 26.09
C LEU A 459 35.55 -7.27 25.99
N VAL A 460 35.96 -6.81 24.81
CA VAL A 460 37.27 -6.19 24.58
C VAL A 460 37.12 -4.92 23.74
N VAL A 461 37.85 -3.86 24.09
CA VAL A 461 37.85 -2.62 23.30
C VAL A 461 38.58 -2.83 21.97
N ALA A 462 38.00 -2.41 20.86
CA ALA A 462 38.65 -2.44 19.54
C ALA A 462 39.95 -1.62 19.52
N GLN A 463 40.93 -2.03 18.71
CA GLN A 463 42.16 -1.26 18.44
C GLN A 463 42.44 -1.22 16.94
N PRO A 464 42.15 -0.11 16.23
CA PRO A 464 41.68 1.18 16.75
C PRO A 464 40.25 1.11 17.30
N GLU A 465 39.90 2.01 18.24
CA GLU A 465 38.60 1.99 18.95
C GLU A 465 37.39 2.09 18.02
N ASP A 466 37.54 2.73 16.87
CA ASP A 466 36.47 2.88 15.89
C ASP A 466 36.39 1.74 14.87
N ALA A 467 37.33 0.79 14.89
CA ALA A 467 37.41 -0.32 13.93
C ALA A 467 37.28 0.14 12.46
N CYS A 468 37.80 1.32 12.12
CA CYS A 468 37.80 1.79 10.72
C CYS A 468 38.96 1.25 9.88
N THR A 469 39.86 0.48 10.51
CA THR A 469 40.93 -0.29 9.86
C THR A 469 41.07 -1.64 10.56
N GLU A 470 41.96 -2.50 10.04
CA GLU A 470 42.26 -3.81 10.62
C GLU A 470 42.57 -3.73 12.13
N LEU A 471 41.99 -4.67 12.89
CA LEU A 471 42.15 -4.75 14.34
C LEU A 471 43.54 -5.29 14.71
N THR A 472 44.22 -4.57 15.60
CA THR A 472 45.59 -4.85 16.04
C THR A 472 45.67 -5.71 17.31
N ASN A 473 44.53 -5.92 17.99
CA ASN A 473 44.43 -6.68 19.22
C ASN A 473 43.70 -8.03 19.02
N ASN A 474 43.97 -8.99 19.92
CA ASN A 474 43.34 -10.31 19.84
C ASN A 474 41.87 -10.27 20.32
N VAL A 475 40.97 -10.40 19.35
CA VAL A 475 39.52 -10.40 19.51
C VAL A 475 38.85 -11.75 19.24
N THR A 476 39.63 -12.80 18.95
CA THR A 476 39.07 -14.10 18.56
C THR A 476 38.14 -14.68 19.63
N GLY A 477 36.91 -15.00 19.25
CA GLY A 477 35.87 -15.54 20.15
C GLY A 477 35.31 -14.55 21.19
N LYS A 478 35.68 -13.26 21.11
CA LYS A 478 35.24 -12.21 22.04
C LYS A 478 34.16 -11.33 21.42
N ILE A 479 33.49 -10.53 22.25
CA ILE A 479 32.64 -9.43 21.77
C ILE A 479 33.46 -8.15 21.76
N VAL A 480 33.48 -7.45 20.63
CA VAL A 480 34.29 -6.25 20.45
C VAL A 480 33.46 -4.99 20.74
N LEU A 481 33.87 -4.20 21.74
CA LEU A 481 33.31 -2.88 22.01
C LEU A 481 33.92 -1.86 21.04
N VAL A 482 33.10 -1.31 20.14
CA VAL A 482 33.51 -0.43 19.05
C VAL A 482 32.84 0.93 19.19
N LYS A 483 33.62 2.00 19.12
CA LYS A 483 33.11 3.37 19.11
C LYS A 483 32.60 3.73 17.71
N ARG A 484 31.44 4.39 17.61
CA ARG A 484 30.99 4.97 16.34
C ARG A 484 32.05 5.98 15.86
N GLY A 485 32.37 5.94 14.57
CA GLY A 485 33.49 6.70 13.99
C GLY A 485 33.09 7.25 12.63
N THR A 486 34.07 7.55 11.79
CA THR A 486 33.85 8.16 10.46
C THR A 486 33.52 7.15 9.36
N CYS A 487 33.84 5.87 9.55
CA CYS A 487 33.51 4.79 8.61
C CYS A 487 32.13 4.17 8.90
N THR A 488 31.63 3.41 7.93
CA THR A 488 30.29 2.81 7.99
C THR A 488 30.22 1.62 8.96
N PHE A 489 29.00 1.22 9.36
CA PHE A 489 28.82 -0.03 10.12
C PHE A 489 29.27 -1.27 9.34
N THR A 490 29.19 -1.23 8.00
CA THR A 490 29.73 -2.26 7.11
C THR A 490 31.24 -2.43 7.30
N ASP A 491 32.00 -1.33 7.23
CA ASP A 491 33.46 -1.37 7.37
C ASP A 491 33.87 -1.89 8.75
N LYS A 492 33.17 -1.41 9.80
CA LYS A 492 33.41 -1.85 11.18
C LYS A 492 33.17 -3.34 11.34
N SER A 493 32.03 -3.83 10.85
CA SER A 493 31.68 -5.25 10.92
C SER A 493 32.65 -6.12 10.12
N LEU A 494 33.15 -5.64 8.96
CA LEU A 494 34.16 -6.36 8.18
C LEU A 494 35.43 -6.63 8.99
N TYR A 495 35.99 -5.60 9.65
CA TYR A 495 37.22 -5.77 10.43
C TYR A 495 37.01 -6.56 11.73
N VAL A 496 35.84 -6.45 12.35
CA VAL A 496 35.47 -7.30 13.50
C VAL A 496 35.39 -8.77 13.11
N LEU A 497 34.75 -9.08 11.97
CA LEU A 497 34.64 -10.43 11.45
C LEU A 497 36.01 -11.01 11.09
N ALA A 498 36.84 -10.22 10.38
CA ALA A 498 38.19 -10.62 9.98
C ALA A 498 39.10 -10.96 11.20
N GLY A 499 38.88 -10.31 12.34
CA GLY A 499 39.57 -10.62 13.60
C GLY A 499 39.11 -11.93 14.29
N GLY A 500 38.09 -12.59 13.77
CA GLY A 500 37.51 -13.83 14.33
C GLY A 500 36.67 -13.60 15.59
N ALA A 501 36.10 -12.40 15.76
CA ALA A 501 35.25 -12.07 16.90
C ALA A 501 33.93 -12.86 16.90
N ALA A 502 33.35 -13.05 18.08
CA ALA A 502 32.02 -13.65 18.24
C ALA A 502 30.89 -12.66 17.95
N GLY A 503 31.13 -11.35 18.12
CA GLY A 503 30.16 -10.29 17.85
C GLY A 503 30.72 -8.89 18.11
N ALA A 504 29.89 -7.86 17.91
CA ALA A 504 30.25 -6.45 18.17
C ALA A 504 29.22 -5.73 19.03
N LEU A 505 29.67 -4.84 19.91
CA LEU A 505 28.83 -3.88 20.61
C LEU A 505 29.28 -2.47 20.21
N PHE A 506 28.48 -1.79 19.39
CA PHE A 506 28.70 -0.41 19.01
C PHE A 506 28.17 0.53 20.10
N TYR A 507 28.88 1.64 20.33
CA TYR A 507 28.34 2.73 21.13
C TYR A 507 28.54 4.08 20.43
N ASN A 508 27.55 4.96 20.59
CA ASN A 508 27.62 6.30 20.03
C ASN A 508 28.81 7.08 20.59
N ALA A 509 29.51 7.83 19.73
CA ALA A 509 30.65 8.65 20.15
C ALA A 509 30.20 9.94 20.84
N ASN A 510 29.05 10.50 20.42
CA ASN A 510 28.47 11.70 21.00
C ASN A 510 27.21 11.32 21.79
N PRO A 511 27.03 11.80 23.04
CA PRO A 511 25.81 11.56 23.81
C PRO A 511 24.54 12.14 23.19
N ALA A 512 24.64 13.08 22.25
CA ALA A 512 23.50 13.62 21.52
C ALA A 512 23.02 12.71 20.37
N ASP A 513 23.81 11.71 19.98
CA ASP A 513 23.42 10.80 18.90
C ASP A 513 22.34 9.83 19.37
N ALA A 514 21.27 9.68 18.58
CA ALA A 514 20.22 8.70 18.84
C ALA A 514 20.74 7.26 18.69
N VAL A 515 20.15 6.34 19.46
CA VAL A 515 20.34 4.89 19.26
C VAL A 515 19.34 4.45 18.21
N VAL A 516 19.81 4.13 17.02
CA VAL A 516 18.98 3.82 15.85
C VAL A 516 19.29 2.43 15.31
N SER A 517 18.35 1.82 14.60
CA SER A 517 18.64 0.62 13.82
C SER A 517 19.57 0.98 12.66
N TYR A 518 20.32 0.01 12.15
CA TYR A 518 21.30 0.24 11.08
C TYR A 518 21.32 -0.93 10.11
N ALA A 519 21.78 -0.71 8.88
CA ALA A 519 21.79 -1.74 7.83
C ALA A 519 23.21 -1.94 7.28
N PRO A 520 24.06 -2.73 7.95
CA PRO A 520 25.35 -3.11 7.40
C PRO A 520 25.14 -4.07 6.22
N THR A 521 25.93 -3.87 5.16
CA THR A 521 25.97 -4.75 3.99
C THR A 521 26.92 -5.90 4.27
N PHE A 522 26.48 -7.14 4.05
CA PHE A 522 27.32 -8.33 4.25
C PHE A 522 27.59 -9.04 2.93
N TYR A 523 28.85 -9.43 2.70
CA TYR A 523 29.27 -10.20 1.52
C TYR A 523 29.40 -11.71 1.79
N GLU A 524 29.53 -12.10 3.06
CA GLU A 524 29.68 -13.50 3.51
C GLU A 524 28.80 -13.78 4.75
N GLU A 525 29.39 -13.74 5.95
CA GLU A 525 28.71 -14.03 7.22
C GLU A 525 28.34 -12.73 7.96
N PRO A 526 27.14 -12.65 8.57
CA PRO A 526 26.75 -11.48 9.34
C PRO A 526 27.49 -11.42 10.69
N VAL A 527 27.84 -10.21 11.12
CA VAL A 527 28.32 -9.97 12.49
C VAL A 527 27.13 -9.66 13.39
N TYR A 528 26.80 -10.57 14.29
CA TYR A 528 25.84 -10.30 15.36
C TYR A 528 26.32 -9.10 16.18
N SER A 529 25.55 -8.03 16.11
CA SER A 529 25.94 -6.76 16.69
C SER A 529 24.76 -5.98 17.21
N ALA A 530 25.03 -5.04 18.12
CA ALA A 530 24.06 -4.11 18.64
C ALA A 530 24.65 -2.71 18.81
N LEU A 531 23.81 -1.69 18.77
CA LEU A 531 24.15 -0.30 19.09
C LEU A 531 23.52 0.11 20.42
N ILE A 532 24.31 0.76 21.27
CA ILE A 532 23.88 1.34 22.55
C ILE A 532 24.29 2.82 22.64
N ASN A 533 23.71 3.53 23.61
CA ASN A 533 24.03 4.95 23.82
C ASN A 533 25.48 5.15 24.33
N ASN A 534 25.95 6.40 24.21
CA ASN A 534 27.30 6.79 24.60
C ASN A 534 27.61 6.48 26.08
N GLU A 535 26.70 6.85 26.99
CA GLU A 535 26.89 6.69 28.43
C GLU A 535 27.11 5.22 28.81
N SER A 536 26.29 4.33 28.25
CA SER A 536 26.34 2.89 28.52
C SER A 536 27.63 2.27 27.96
N GLY A 537 28.04 2.67 26.75
CA GLY A 537 29.31 2.26 26.16
C GLY A 537 30.51 2.68 27.01
N LEU A 538 30.52 3.93 27.50
CA LEU A 538 31.58 4.44 28.37
C LEU A 538 31.60 3.73 29.73
N LYS A 539 30.44 3.38 30.29
CA LYS A 539 30.34 2.61 31.54
C LYS A 539 30.99 1.22 31.42
N LEU A 540 30.76 0.53 30.30
CA LEU A 540 31.41 -0.76 30.01
C LEU A 540 32.91 -0.58 29.77
N LYS A 541 33.30 0.42 28.97
CA LYS A 541 34.71 0.73 28.68
C LYS A 541 35.50 1.04 29.96
N GLN A 542 34.92 1.79 30.89
CA GLN A 542 35.58 2.16 32.15
C GLN A 542 36.01 0.93 32.97
N LYS A 543 35.22 -0.16 32.97
CA LYS A 543 35.59 -1.42 33.62
C LYS A 543 36.80 -2.06 32.94
N LEU A 544 36.80 -2.08 31.61
CA LEU A 544 37.91 -2.61 30.82
C LEU A 544 39.20 -1.80 31.02
N ASP A 545 39.10 -0.47 31.08
CA ASP A 545 40.23 0.44 31.37
C ASP A 545 40.81 0.21 32.79
N GLN A 546 39.99 -0.26 33.73
CA GLN A 546 40.39 -0.66 35.08
C GLN A 546 40.94 -2.09 35.16
N ASN A 547 41.07 -2.79 34.02
CA ASN A 547 41.41 -4.22 33.92
C ASN A 547 40.41 -5.13 34.67
N ILE A 548 39.15 -4.71 34.79
CA ILE A 548 38.07 -5.54 35.33
C ILE A 548 37.44 -6.28 34.14
N PRO A 549 37.47 -7.63 34.11
CA PRO A 549 36.83 -8.40 33.04
C PRO A 549 35.33 -8.13 32.99
N VAL A 550 34.82 -7.90 31.78
CA VAL A 550 33.40 -7.77 31.51
C VAL A 550 32.97 -8.90 30.59
N ASN A 551 31.96 -9.66 30.98
CA ASN A 551 31.34 -10.69 30.15
C ASN A 551 29.89 -10.28 29.90
N ILE A 552 29.47 -10.28 28.64
CA ILE A 552 28.12 -9.87 28.26
C ILE A 552 27.44 -10.94 27.40
N ASN A 553 26.12 -10.89 27.40
CA ASN A 553 25.25 -11.55 26.43
C ASN A 553 24.49 -10.47 25.66
N ILE A 554 24.51 -10.55 24.34
CA ILE A 554 23.70 -9.75 23.44
C ILE A 554 22.57 -10.65 22.94
N ASN A 555 21.33 -10.34 23.30
CA ASN A 555 20.16 -11.10 22.92
C ASN A 555 19.11 -10.19 22.27
N LYS A 556 18.54 -10.64 21.15
CA LYS A 556 17.43 -10.00 20.45
C LYS A 556 16.21 -10.90 20.58
N ASP A 557 15.59 -10.86 21.77
CA ASP A 557 14.35 -11.57 22.06
C ASP A 557 13.26 -10.59 22.51
N TYR A 558 12.32 -10.32 21.61
CA TYR A 558 11.18 -9.44 21.87
C TYR A 558 9.93 -10.18 22.37
N THR A 559 9.97 -11.52 22.48
CA THR A 559 8.77 -12.32 22.76
C THR A 559 8.16 -12.07 24.14
N THR A 560 8.94 -11.51 25.07
CA THR A 560 8.54 -11.26 26.46
C THR A 560 8.19 -9.80 26.76
N ILE A 561 8.30 -8.91 25.77
CA ILE A 561 8.05 -7.48 25.91
C ILE A 561 6.87 -7.05 25.05
N THR A 562 6.39 -5.84 25.32
CA THR A 562 5.33 -5.21 24.52
C THR A 562 5.87 -4.78 23.15
N GLN A 563 5.14 -5.13 22.09
CA GLN A 563 5.41 -4.70 20.72
C GLN A 563 4.13 -4.16 20.07
N PRO A 564 4.20 -3.08 19.28
CA PRO A 564 3.11 -2.74 18.39
C PRO A 564 2.90 -3.85 17.35
N ASP A 565 1.66 -4.27 17.17
CA ASP A 565 1.26 -5.28 16.18
C ASP A 565 0.67 -4.58 14.95
N GLY A 566 1.29 -4.73 13.77
CA GLY A 566 0.83 -4.11 12.54
C GLY A 566 -0.60 -4.49 12.15
N SER A 567 -1.07 -5.68 12.57
CA SER A 567 -2.44 -6.17 12.33
C SER A 567 -3.53 -5.32 13.02
N LEU A 568 -3.13 -4.47 13.98
CA LEU A 568 -4.00 -3.53 14.70
C LEU A 568 -3.93 -2.10 14.14
N ASP A 569 -3.05 -1.83 13.19
CA ASP A 569 -2.96 -0.54 12.49
C ASP A 569 -3.76 -0.63 11.18
N ASN A 570 -4.98 -0.11 11.21
CA ASN A 570 -5.89 -0.16 10.08
C ASN A 570 -5.37 0.65 8.88
N ALA A 571 -4.51 1.64 9.08
CA ALA A 571 -3.87 2.35 7.97
C ALA A 571 -2.86 1.45 7.26
N ILE A 572 -2.02 0.71 8.00
CA ILE A 572 -1.05 -0.23 7.41
C ILE A 572 -1.80 -1.36 6.69
N VAL A 573 -2.80 -2.00 7.32
CA VAL A 573 -3.58 -3.07 6.65
C VAL A 573 -4.26 -2.57 5.38
N SER A 574 -4.80 -1.34 5.39
CA SER A 574 -5.43 -0.74 4.21
C SER A 574 -4.41 -0.39 3.12
N HIS A 575 -3.21 0.05 3.51
CA HIS A 575 -2.09 0.29 2.61
C HIS A 575 -1.73 -1.00 1.87
N GLU A 576 -1.45 -2.09 2.59
CA GLU A 576 -1.07 -3.38 1.99
C GLU A 576 -2.13 -3.91 1.02
N TYR A 577 -3.40 -3.87 1.41
CA TYR A 577 -4.49 -4.32 0.52
C TYR A 577 -4.52 -3.51 -0.78
N THR A 578 -4.18 -2.23 -0.71
CA THR A 578 -4.21 -1.32 -1.86
C THR A 578 -3.07 -1.58 -2.84
N HIS A 579 -1.96 -2.19 -2.42
CA HIS A 579 -1.00 -2.77 -3.38
C HIS A 579 -1.67 -3.82 -4.27
N GLY A 580 -2.54 -4.65 -3.69
CA GLY A 580 -3.38 -5.58 -4.42
C GLY A 580 -4.34 -4.87 -5.39
N ILE A 581 -5.10 -3.88 -4.91
CA ILE A 581 -6.04 -3.09 -5.74
C ILE A 581 -5.32 -2.43 -6.92
N SER A 582 -4.25 -1.69 -6.65
CA SER A 582 -3.55 -0.91 -7.68
C SER A 582 -2.89 -1.81 -8.72
N ASN A 583 -2.29 -2.93 -8.31
CA ASN A 583 -1.72 -3.91 -9.24
C ASN A 583 -2.79 -4.65 -10.06
N ARG A 584 -3.95 -4.99 -9.46
CA ARG A 584 -5.06 -5.64 -10.16
C ARG A 584 -5.81 -4.69 -11.09
N LEU A 585 -5.96 -3.41 -10.77
CA LEU A 585 -6.63 -2.44 -11.63
C LEU A 585 -5.74 -1.97 -12.79
N THR A 586 -4.44 -1.81 -12.56
CA THR A 586 -3.52 -1.23 -13.56
C THR A 586 -3.16 -2.24 -14.65
N GLY A 587 -3.52 -1.92 -15.89
CA GLY A 587 -3.08 -2.67 -17.07
C GLY A 587 -3.36 -4.18 -16.97
N LEU A 588 -2.32 -5.00 -17.09
CA LEU A 588 -2.43 -6.46 -17.19
C LEU A 588 -2.95 -7.16 -15.93
N GLY A 589 -2.90 -6.53 -14.75
CA GLY A 589 -3.44 -7.12 -13.52
C GLY A 589 -2.62 -8.29 -12.96
N ASP A 590 -1.36 -8.43 -13.36
CA ASP A 590 -0.49 -9.60 -13.08
C ASP A 590 0.78 -9.24 -12.28
N GLY A 591 0.77 -8.09 -11.62
CA GLY A 591 1.89 -7.55 -10.85
C GLY A 591 3.06 -7.02 -11.67
N THR A 592 2.91 -6.82 -13.00
CA THR A 592 4.00 -6.34 -13.89
C THR A 592 3.87 -4.88 -14.32
N CYS A 593 2.77 -4.22 -13.95
CA CYS A 593 2.42 -2.90 -14.46
C CYS A 593 2.68 -1.75 -13.49
N LEU A 594 3.21 -2.02 -12.30
CA LEU A 594 3.67 -1.02 -11.34
C LEU A 594 5.09 -1.36 -10.90
N ASN A 595 5.98 -1.49 -11.89
CA ASN A 595 7.33 -1.98 -11.68
C ASN A 595 8.33 -0.82 -11.68
N ALA A 596 9.01 -0.61 -10.56
CA ALA A 596 10.01 0.45 -10.40
C ALA A 596 11.19 0.34 -11.39
N GLY A 597 11.49 -0.86 -11.90
CA GLY A 597 12.50 -1.05 -12.94
C GLY A 597 12.06 -0.60 -14.34
N TYR A 598 10.76 -0.42 -14.58
CA TYR A 598 10.18 0.02 -15.86
C TYR A 598 9.53 1.40 -15.81
N SER A 599 9.19 1.88 -14.62
CA SER A 599 8.77 3.24 -14.38
C SER A 599 9.26 3.69 -13.01
N ASN A 600 10.23 4.61 -13.03
CA ASN A 600 10.78 5.26 -11.85
C ASN A 600 9.71 6.01 -11.05
N GLU A 601 8.65 6.39 -11.74
CA GLU A 601 7.54 7.19 -11.22
C GLU A 601 6.28 6.34 -10.98
N GLN A 602 6.42 5.00 -10.84
CA GLN A 602 5.28 4.16 -10.49
C GLN A 602 4.65 4.64 -9.17
N MET A 603 3.31 4.64 -9.11
CA MET A 603 2.55 5.32 -8.05
C MET A 603 1.97 4.38 -6.98
N GLY A 604 2.38 3.10 -6.97
CA GLY A 604 1.90 2.03 -6.08
C GLY A 604 1.77 2.47 -4.62
N GLU A 605 2.90 2.81 -4.01
CA GLU A 605 3.01 3.33 -2.65
C GLU A 605 2.09 4.54 -2.38
N GLY A 606 1.98 5.42 -3.37
CA GLY A 606 1.15 6.63 -3.25
C GLY A 606 -0.35 6.36 -3.29
N TRP A 607 -0.81 5.39 -4.10
CA TRP A 607 -2.21 4.96 -4.04
C TRP A 607 -2.52 4.28 -2.71
N SER A 608 -1.59 3.48 -2.20
CA SER A 608 -1.75 2.75 -0.95
C SER A 608 -1.84 3.68 0.26
N ASP A 609 -0.95 4.67 0.37
CA ASP A 609 -1.06 5.72 1.40
C ASP A 609 -2.36 6.53 1.26
N TYR A 610 -2.71 6.91 0.02
CA TYR A 610 -3.95 7.67 -0.21
C TYR A 610 -5.19 6.90 0.25
N MET A 611 -5.31 5.62 -0.09
CA MET A 611 -6.46 4.80 0.33
C MET A 611 -6.50 4.63 1.85
N ALA A 612 -5.36 4.37 2.49
CA ALA A 612 -5.25 4.29 3.95
C ALA A 612 -5.70 5.58 4.65
N LEU A 613 -5.29 6.74 4.14
CA LEU A 613 -5.72 8.05 4.64
C LEU A 613 -7.24 8.24 4.48
N MET A 614 -7.80 7.87 3.33
CA MET A 614 -9.23 8.03 3.04
C MET A 614 -10.11 7.17 3.93
N LEU A 615 -9.70 5.94 4.25
CA LEU A 615 -10.46 5.03 5.11
C LEU A 615 -10.37 5.38 6.60
N THR A 616 -9.34 6.14 7.00
CA THR A 616 -9.10 6.57 8.39
C THR A 616 -9.39 8.07 8.60
N LEU A 617 -10.19 8.67 7.72
CA LEU A 617 -10.68 10.04 7.88
C LEU A 617 -11.56 10.15 9.13
N ARG A 618 -11.22 11.05 10.06
CA ARG A 618 -12.00 11.24 11.29
C ARG A 618 -13.07 12.31 11.09
N PRO A 619 -14.24 12.24 11.75
CA PRO A 619 -15.29 13.25 11.62
C PRO A 619 -14.86 14.71 11.84
N THR A 620 -13.76 14.93 12.57
CA THR A 620 -13.19 16.25 12.88
C THR A 620 -12.11 16.71 11.91
N ASP A 621 -11.67 15.86 10.97
CA ASP A 621 -10.61 16.18 10.03
C ASP A 621 -11.03 17.30 9.07
N ASN A 622 -10.06 18.13 8.71
CA ASN A 622 -10.20 19.19 7.72
C ASN A 622 -8.81 19.49 7.11
N ALA A 623 -8.77 20.29 6.05
CA ALA A 623 -7.55 20.62 5.30
C ALA A 623 -6.41 21.23 6.14
N THR A 624 -6.67 21.73 7.36
CA THR A 624 -5.63 22.30 8.24
C THR A 624 -4.99 21.29 9.18
N ILE A 625 -5.51 20.06 9.25
CA ILE A 625 -5.00 19.01 10.12
C ILE A 625 -4.03 18.12 9.32
N PRO A 626 -2.71 18.24 9.56
CA PRO A 626 -1.74 17.41 8.89
C PRO A 626 -1.81 15.96 9.39
N ARG A 627 -1.67 14.98 8.49
CA ARG A 627 -1.76 13.55 8.81
C ARG A 627 -0.43 12.83 8.58
N GLY A 628 0.09 12.16 9.60
CA GLY A 628 1.11 11.12 9.43
C GLY A 628 0.46 9.77 9.15
N ILE A 629 1.28 8.74 8.91
CA ILE A 629 0.86 7.35 8.74
C ILE A 629 1.84 6.44 9.50
N GLY A 630 1.38 5.34 10.10
CA GLY A 630 2.24 4.41 10.85
C GLY A 630 2.72 4.94 12.20
N THR A 631 2.05 5.94 12.78
CA THR A 631 2.46 6.53 14.07
C THR A 631 2.35 5.54 15.24
N TYR A 632 1.34 4.66 15.25
CA TYR A 632 1.21 3.62 16.28
C TYR A 632 2.32 2.57 16.19
N ALA A 633 2.60 2.11 14.96
CA ALA A 633 3.70 1.21 14.66
C ALA A 633 5.05 1.72 15.20
N LEU A 634 5.33 3.01 15.03
CA LEU A 634 6.53 3.65 15.58
C LEU A 634 6.43 4.08 17.06
N SER A 635 5.31 3.80 17.73
CA SER A 635 5.01 4.28 19.08
C SER A 635 5.10 5.82 19.24
N GLU A 636 4.80 6.56 18.17
CA GLU A 636 4.70 8.01 18.16
C GLU A 636 3.33 8.49 18.71
N PRO A 637 3.24 9.75 19.16
CA PRO A 637 1.95 10.40 19.35
C PRO A 637 1.14 10.41 18.04
N THR A 638 -0.20 10.46 18.14
CA THR A 638 -1.10 10.51 16.96
C THR A 638 -0.93 11.74 16.05
N THR A 639 -0.11 12.71 16.47
CA THR A 639 0.27 13.91 15.71
C THR A 639 1.67 13.84 15.09
N GLY A 640 2.36 12.70 15.29
CA GLY A 640 3.68 12.38 14.77
C GLY A 640 3.74 12.40 13.25
N ALA A 641 4.95 12.41 12.71
CA ALA A 641 5.15 12.38 11.26
C ALA A 641 4.88 10.97 10.72
N GLY A 642 5.20 9.95 11.52
CA GLY A 642 5.18 8.57 11.07
C GLY A 642 6.32 8.27 10.11
N ILE A 643 6.08 7.34 9.20
CA ILE A 643 7.08 6.69 8.35
C ILE A 643 7.36 7.39 7.01
N ARG A 644 6.79 8.58 6.76
CA ARG A 644 6.93 9.30 5.47
C ARG A 644 7.71 10.61 5.64
N PRO A 645 8.30 11.18 4.55
CA PRO A 645 9.18 12.35 4.64
C PRO A 645 8.59 13.59 5.32
N ALA A 646 7.27 13.78 5.26
CA ALA A 646 6.53 14.78 6.01
C ALA A 646 5.09 14.32 6.23
N LYS A 647 4.33 15.07 7.02
CA LYS A 647 2.87 14.84 7.14
C LYS A 647 2.15 15.27 5.88
N TYR A 648 1.13 14.53 5.46
CA TYR A 648 0.22 14.90 4.40
C TYR A 648 -0.55 16.17 4.77
N SER A 649 -0.38 17.23 3.97
CA SER A 649 -0.97 18.55 4.22
C SER A 649 -1.00 19.41 2.95
N PRO A 650 -2.12 20.10 2.67
CA PRO A 650 -2.18 21.18 1.67
C PRO A 650 -1.36 22.43 2.04
N ASP A 651 -0.92 22.55 3.29
CA ASP A 651 -0.07 23.64 3.75
C ASP A 651 1.40 23.36 3.39
N PHE A 652 1.94 24.15 2.44
CA PHE A 652 3.33 24.06 1.99
C PHE A 652 4.36 24.38 3.08
N SER A 653 3.98 25.00 4.19
CA SER A 653 4.88 25.14 5.35
C SER A 653 5.08 23.83 6.12
N ILE A 654 4.17 22.87 5.95
CA ILE A 654 4.23 21.53 6.56
C ILE A 654 4.74 20.50 5.55
N ASN A 655 4.25 20.57 4.30
CA ASN A 655 4.64 19.66 3.22
C ASN A 655 4.81 20.44 1.92
N ASN A 656 6.06 20.77 1.59
CA ASN A 656 6.44 21.52 0.39
C ASN A 656 6.86 20.61 -0.78
N PHE A 657 6.56 19.32 -0.75
CA PHE A 657 6.98 18.41 -1.81
C PHE A 657 6.19 18.68 -3.09
N THR A 658 6.92 18.84 -4.20
CA THR A 658 6.42 18.99 -5.57
C THR A 658 6.96 17.85 -6.43
N TYR A 659 6.46 17.72 -7.66
CA TYR A 659 6.92 16.72 -8.62
C TYR A 659 8.44 16.77 -8.81
N GLY A 660 9.04 17.95 -8.87
CA GLY A 660 10.50 18.08 -8.99
C GLY A 660 11.29 17.43 -7.85
N LYS A 661 10.67 17.14 -6.69
CA LYS A 661 11.31 16.44 -5.57
C LYS A 661 11.48 14.93 -5.79
N THR A 662 10.81 14.34 -6.78
CA THR A 662 11.11 12.95 -7.15
C THR A 662 12.52 12.80 -7.70
N ASN A 663 13.11 13.89 -8.20
CA ASN A 663 14.52 13.88 -8.61
C ASN A 663 15.43 13.54 -7.42
N GLY A 664 16.25 12.50 -7.59
CA GLY A 664 17.21 12.02 -6.60
C GLY A 664 16.62 11.17 -5.47
N MET A 665 15.35 10.76 -5.56
CA MET A 665 14.76 9.79 -4.62
C MET A 665 15.17 8.36 -5.02
N GLU A 666 16.40 8.00 -4.67
CA GLU A 666 16.98 6.68 -4.93
C GLU A 666 17.60 6.07 -3.67
N VAL A 667 17.61 4.75 -3.58
CA VAL A 667 18.24 3.98 -2.50
C VAL A 667 19.24 2.98 -3.05
N PRO A 668 20.26 2.57 -2.27
CA PRO A 668 21.21 1.55 -2.69
C PRO A 668 20.49 0.23 -3.06
N ALA A 669 20.77 -0.31 -4.24
CA ALA A 669 20.15 -1.55 -4.72
C ALA A 669 20.49 -2.77 -3.82
N ALA A 670 21.56 -2.66 -3.02
CA ALA A 670 21.98 -3.67 -2.04
C ALA A 670 20.90 -3.94 -0.98
N MET A 671 20.05 -2.96 -0.68
CA MET A 671 18.90 -3.15 0.23
C MET A 671 17.91 -4.20 -0.28
N PHE A 672 17.90 -4.46 -1.59
CA PHE A 672 17.04 -5.43 -2.25
C PHE A 672 17.81 -6.64 -2.81
N GLY A 673 19.03 -6.88 -2.29
CA GLY A 673 19.85 -8.03 -2.67
C GLY A 673 20.62 -7.86 -4.01
N VAL A 674 20.68 -6.66 -4.57
CA VAL A 674 21.45 -6.36 -5.79
C VAL A 674 22.76 -5.66 -5.42
N ASN A 675 23.88 -6.33 -5.63
CA ASN A 675 25.19 -5.91 -5.09
C ASN A 675 25.77 -4.59 -5.64
N ILE A 676 25.21 -4.03 -6.71
CA ILE A 676 25.77 -2.87 -7.42
C ILE A 676 24.61 -2.02 -7.92
N GLY A 677 24.65 -0.71 -7.64
CA GLY A 677 23.71 0.26 -8.21
C GLY A 677 22.76 0.94 -7.23
N THR A 678 21.84 1.72 -7.79
CA THR A 678 20.71 2.36 -7.13
C THR A 678 19.40 1.96 -7.79
N VAL A 679 18.31 2.06 -7.03
CA VAL A 679 16.93 1.88 -7.49
C VAL A 679 16.06 3.03 -6.97
N PRO A 680 14.89 3.31 -7.57
CA PRO A 680 14.00 4.35 -7.09
C PRO A 680 13.53 4.04 -5.66
N ASP A 681 13.54 5.05 -4.79
CA ASP A 681 12.87 4.96 -3.48
C ASP A 681 11.36 5.15 -3.70
N VAL A 682 10.70 4.03 -3.96
CA VAL A 682 9.27 4.00 -4.29
C VAL A 682 8.39 4.62 -3.20
N HIS A 683 8.79 4.56 -1.92
CA HIS A 683 8.01 5.13 -0.82
C HIS A 683 8.09 6.67 -0.84
N SER A 684 9.30 7.21 -1.00
CA SER A 684 9.51 8.66 -1.10
C SER A 684 8.83 9.23 -2.36
N ILE A 685 8.90 8.52 -3.48
CA ILE A 685 8.23 8.91 -4.72
C ILE A 685 6.70 8.82 -4.55
N GLY A 686 6.20 7.70 -4.02
CA GLY A 686 4.78 7.51 -3.73
C GLY A 686 4.20 8.56 -2.77
N PHE A 687 4.99 9.01 -1.78
CA PHE A 687 4.61 10.11 -0.90
C PHE A 687 4.29 11.41 -1.66
N VAL A 688 5.06 11.73 -2.71
CA VAL A 688 4.78 12.90 -3.57
C VAL A 688 3.44 12.71 -4.29
N TRP A 689 3.16 11.52 -4.81
CA TRP A 689 1.88 11.20 -5.46
C TRP A 689 0.69 11.32 -4.49
N ALA A 690 0.77 10.66 -3.33
CA ALA A 690 -0.25 10.72 -2.29
C ALA A 690 -0.50 12.16 -1.81
N THR A 691 0.55 12.98 -1.74
CA THR A 691 0.45 14.41 -1.43
C THR A 691 -0.43 15.16 -2.44
N MET A 692 -0.29 14.88 -3.74
CA MET A 692 -1.15 15.50 -4.78
C MET A 692 -2.61 15.05 -4.65
N LEU A 693 -2.85 13.76 -4.38
CA LEU A 693 -4.21 13.22 -4.21
C LEU A 693 -4.87 13.73 -2.92
N TRP A 694 -4.09 13.95 -1.87
CA TRP A 694 -4.56 14.56 -0.61
C TRP A 694 -5.01 16.01 -0.82
N ASP A 695 -4.23 16.80 -1.55
CA ASP A 695 -4.63 18.17 -1.95
C ASP A 695 -5.90 18.16 -2.81
N LEU A 696 -5.99 17.22 -3.76
CA LEU A 696 -7.17 17.07 -4.62
C LEU A 696 -8.41 16.76 -3.78
N THR A 697 -8.28 15.89 -2.79
CA THR A 697 -9.38 15.53 -1.87
C THR A 697 -9.91 16.76 -1.16
N TRP A 698 -9.03 17.58 -0.58
CA TRP A 698 -9.47 18.78 0.14
C TRP A 698 -10.09 19.82 -0.78
N LYS A 699 -9.60 19.99 -2.02
CA LYS A 699 -10.26 20.88 -3.01
C LYS A 699 -11.61 20.37 -3.46
N MET A 700 -11.77 19.05 -3.60
CA MET A 700 -13.06 18.44 -3.91
C MET A 700 -14.02 18.54 -2.72
N VAL A 701 -13.52 18.43 -1.49
CA VAL A 701 -14.29 18.68 -0.25
C VAL A 701 -14.77 20.13 -0.16
N ASP A 702 -13.93 21.10 -0.49
CA ASP A 702 -14.35 22.52 -0.54
C ASP A 702 -15.53 22.73 -1.50
N LYS A 703 -15.56 21.98 -2.62
CA LYS A 703 -16.60 22.09 -3.65
C LYS A 703 -17.86 21.26 -3.35
N TYR A 704 -17.72 20.07 -2.79
CA TYR A 704 -18.79 19.06 -2.71
C TYR A 704 -19.13 18.62 -1.27
N GLY A 705 -18.44 19.13 -0.26
CA GLY A 705 -18.63 18.80 1.15
C GLY A 705 -17.79 17.62 1.61
N TYR A 706 -17.66 17.49 2.93
CA TYR A 706 -16.87 16.47 3.61
C TYR A 706 -17.75 15.34 4.14
N ASN A 707 -17.28 14.09 4.00
CA ASN A 707 -17.78 12.96 4.77
C ASN A 707 -16.60 12.07 5.16
N SER A 708 -16.49 11.76 6.46
CA SER A 708 -15.45 10.88 7.00
C SER A 708 -15.66 9.42 6.59
N ASP A 709 -16.93 9.01 6.44
CA ASP A 709 -17.26 7.74 5.81
C ASP A 709 -17.43 7.98 4.30
N VAL A 710 -16.42 7.56 3.54
CA VAL A 710 -16.39 7.72 2.08
C VAL A 710 -17.55 7.01 1.38
N THR A 711 -18.19 6.03 2.03
CA THR A 711 -19.31 5.28 1.45
C THR A 711 -20.67 5.91 1.70
N ALA A 712 -20.78 6.80 2.70
CA ALA A 712 -22.05 7.28 3.21
C ALA A 712 -22.75 8.31 2.30
N ASP A 713 -22.00 9.08 1.51
CA ASP A 713 -22.56 9.99 0.51
C ASP A 713 -21.68 10.06 -0.75
N ALA A 714 -22.14 9.42 -1.84
CA ALA A 714 -21.48 9.43 -3.14
C ALA A 714 -21.35 10.84 -3.78
N ASN A 715 -22.05 11.85 -3.25
CA ASN A 715 -21.92 13.23 -3.69
C ASN A 715 -20.89 14.03 -2.91
N SER A 716 -20.40 13.54 -1.78
CA SER A 716 -19.35 14.19 -1.01
C SER A 716 -18.05 14.31 -1.82
N GLY A 717 -17.24 15.32 -1.51
CA GLY A 717 -15.94 15.51 -2.13
C GLY A 717 -14.99 14.35 -1.86
N THR A 718 -15.05 13.74 -0.68
CA THR A 718 -14.24 12.55 -0.34
C THR A 718 -14.61 11.35 -1.22
N ALA A 719 -15.90 11.02 -1.33
CA ALA A 719 -16.36 9.92 -2.18
C ALA A 719 -16.08 10.17 -3.67
N LYS A 720 -16.31 11.40 -4.15
CA LYS A 720 -16.04 11.75 -5.56
C LYS A 720 -14.57 11.63 -5.91
N THR A 721 -13.66 12.11 -5.06
CA THR A 721 -12.23 11.97 -5.33
C THR A 721 -11.78 10.52 -5.30
N LEU A 722 -12.26 9.72 -4.34
CA LEU A 722 -11.95 8.29 -4.30
C LEU A 722 -12.44 7.55 -5.55
N GLN A 723 -13.65 7.84 -6.04
CA GLN A 723 -14.15 7.29 -7.31
C GLN A 723 -13.24 7.63 -8.49
N LEU A 724 -12.82 8.89 -8.62
CA LEU A 724 -11.92 9.33 -9.69
C LEU A 724 -10.56 8.63 -9.62
N VAL A 725 -10.02 8.40 -8.42
CA VAL A 725 -8.75 7.70 -8.22
C VAL A 725 -8.88 6.22 -8.60
N MET A 726 -9.95 5.53 -8.18
CA MET A 726 -10.20 4.13 -8.53
C MET A 726 -10.39 3.94 -10.05
N ASP A 727 -11.16 4.80 -10.69
CA ASP A 727 -11.33 4.75 -12.16
C ASP A 727 -10.06 5.20 -12.90
N GLY A 728 -9.26 6.12 -12.33
CA GLY A 728 -7.95 6.48 -12.86
C GLY A 728 -7.00 5.28 -12.95
N MET A 729 -6.95 4.43 -11.91
CA MET A 729 -6.15 3.19 -11.94
C MET A 729 -6.60 2.21 -13.03
N LYS A 730 -7.92 2.16 -13.33
CA LYS A 730 -8.46 1.33 -14.42
C LYS A 730 -8.04 1.83 -15.80
N LEU A 731 -7.95 3.16 -15.96
CA LEU A 731 -7.76 3.81 -17.25
C LEU A 731 -6.29 3.98 -17.64
N GLN A 732 -5.40 4.11 -16.67
CA GLN A 732 -3.99 4.36 -16.93
C GLN A 732 -3.30 3.19 -17.67
N GLN A 733 -2.16 3.50 -18.28
CA GLN A 733 -1.35 2.52 -18.98
C GLN A 733 -0.55 1.63 -18.01
N CYS A 734 -0.01 0.52 -18.53
CA CYS A 734 0.95 -0.31 -17.80
C CYS A 734 2.29 0.42 -17.64
N ASN A 735 2.87 0.36 -16.45
CA ASN A 735 4.06 1.12 -16.01
C ASN A 735 3.90 2.63 -16.29
N PRO A 736 2.89 3.27 -15.67
CA PRO A 736 2.58 4.68 -15.88
C PRO A 736 3.63 5.59 -15.22
N SER A 737 3.80 6.80 -15.77
CA SER A 737 4.40 7.94 -15.05
C SER A 737 3.34 8.73 -14.27
N PHE A 738 3.76 9.72 -13.47
CA PHE A 738 2.81 10.61 -12.78
C PHE A 738 1.89 11.34 -13.75
N ILE A 739 2.44 11.74 -14.91
CA ILE A 739 1.67 12.38 -15.99
C ILE A 739 0.54 11.46 -16.45
N ASN A 740 0.83 10.17 -16.64
CA ASN A 740 -0.20 9.21 -17.05
C ASN A 740 -1.27 9.02 -15.97
N GLY A 741 -0.89 8.98 -14.69
CA GLY A 741 -1.83 8.89 -13.57
C GLY A 741 -2.76 10.11 -13.51
N ARG A 742 -2.20 11.31 -13.62
CA ARG A 742 -2.98 12.57 -13.65
C ARG A 742 -3.97 12.58 -14.81
N ASP A 743 -3.48 12.27 -16.00
CA ASP A 743 -4.31 12.29 -17.21
C ASP A 743 -5.43 11.25 -17.14
N ALA A 744 -5.17 10.08 -16.53
CA ALA A 744 -6.20 9.07 -16.28
C ALA A 744 -7.28 9.54 -15.29
N ILE A 745 -6.91 10.29 -14.24
CA ILE A 745 -7.87 10.89 -13.30
C ILE A 745 -8.72 11.97 -13.99
N ILE A 746 -8.12 12.78 -14.87
CA ILE A 746 -8.85 13.78 -15.66
C ILE A 746 -9.81 13.09 -16.63
N GLU A 747 -9.39 12.00 -17.26
CA GLU A 747 -10.25 11.19 -18.13
C GLU A 747 -11.40 10.56 -17.34
N ALA A 748 -11.17 10.03 -16.14
CA ALA A 748 -12.24 9.56 -15.26
C ALA A 748 -13.28 10.67 -14.99
N ASP A 749 -12.83 11.90 -14.70
CA ASP A 749 -13.74 13.05 -14.50
C ASP A 749 -14.52 13.40 -15.77
N GLN A 750 -13.88 13.28 -16.93
CA GLN A 750 -14.53 13.47 -18.23
C GLN A 750 -15.69 12.48 -18.42
N GLN A 751 -15.53 11.23 -18.00
CA GLN A 751 -16.52 10.18 -18.22
C GLN A 751 -17.65 10.17 -17.19
N ILE A 752 -17.34 10.52 -15.94
CA ILE A 752 -18.28 10.45 -14.81
C ILE A 752 -19.00 11.79 -14.60
N ASN A 753 -18.28 12.89 -14.75
CA ASN A 753 -18.78 14.24 -14.44
C ASN A 753 -18.80 15.18 -15.66
N ASN A 754 -18.60 14.67 -16.88
CA ASN A 754 -18.47 15.47 -18.10
C ASN A 754 -17.38 16.57 -17.99
N GLY A 755 -16.31 16.30 -17.24
CA GLY A 755 -15.18 17.21 -17.08
C GLY A 755 -15.46 18.40 -16.14
N ALA A 756 -16.51 18.33 -15.32
CA ALA A 756 -16.91 19.42 -14.41
C ALA A 756 -15.84 19.79 -13.36
N ASN A 757 -14.84 18.94 -13.14
CA ASN A 757 -13.74 19.17 -12.22
C ASN A 757 -12.38 19.29 -12.91
N LYS A 758 -12.32 19.19 -14.25
CA LYS A 758 -11.08 19.24 -15.04
C LYS A 758 -10.13 20.34 -14.58
N CYS A 759 -10.60 21.60 -14.50
CA CYS A 759 -9.73 22.70 -14.11
C CYS A 759 -9.29 22.67 -12.64
N LEU A 760 -10.17 22.22 -11.73
CA LEU A 760 -9.79 22.02 -10.33
C LEU A 760 -8.70 20.95 -10.20
N ILE A 761 -8.82 19.85 -10.94
CA ILE A 761 -7.83 18.78 -10.97
C ILE A 761 -6.49 19.34 -11.51
N TRP A 762 -6.53 20.05 -12.65
CA TRP A 762 -5.35 20.71 -13.21
C TRP A 762 -4.68 21.68 -12.23
N ASP A 763 -5.45 22.54 -11.57
CA ASP A 763 -4.92 23.52 -10.61
C ASP A 763 -4.18 22.82 -9.47
N VAL A 764 -4.71 21.72 -8.95
CA VAL A 764 -4.08 20.95 -7.86
C VAL A 764 -2.76 20.33 -8.32
N PHE A 765 -2.78 19.59 -9.43
CA PHE A 765 -1.59 18.91 -9.92
C PHE A 765 -0.52 19.91 -10.35
N ALA A 766 -0.90 20.98 -11.06
CA ALA A 766 0.02 22.05 -11.45
C ALA A 766 0.60 22.77 -10.22
N ASN A 767 -0.18 23.01 -9.16
CA ASN A 767 0.34 23.62 -7.92
C ASN A 767 1.39 22.75 -7.21
N ARG A 768 1.41 21.44 -7.48
CA ARG A 768 2.45 20.50 -7.03
C ARG A 768 3.47 20.19 -8.14
N GLY A 769 3.57 20.99 -9.19
CA GLY A 769 4.59 20.86 -10.23
C GLY A 769 4.28 19.84 -11.33
N LEU A 770 3.06 19.28 -11.39
CA LEU A 770 2.61 18.32 -12.40
C LEU A 770 1.65 18.98 -13.41
N GLY A 771 2.03 20.14 -13.93
CA GLY A 771 1.29 20.95 -14.90
C GLY A 771 1.39 20.44 -16.35
N VAL A 772 0.83 21.22 -17.29
CA VAL A 772 0.65 20.80 -18.69
C VAL A 772 1.95 20.50 -19.42
N ASN A 773 3.06 21.14 -19.04
CA ASN A 773 4.38 20.91 -19.64
C ASN A 773 5.29 20.05 -18.75
N ALA A 774 4.77 19.48 -17.66
CA ALA A 774 5.55 18.56 -16.85
C ALA A 774 5.96 17.36 -17.71
N SER A 775 7.22 16.95 -17.61
CA SER A 775 7.76 15.83 -18.38
C SER A 775 8.23 14.75 -17.44
N PRO A 776 7.87 13.47 -17.70
CA PRO A 776 8.55 12.38 -17.05
C PRO A 776 10.02 12.39 -17.43
N GLY A 777 10.84 11.91 -16.51
CA GLY A 777 12.22 11.58 -16.77
C GLY A 777 12.35 10.29 -17.59
N GLY A 778 13.56 9.74 -17.62
CA GLY A 778 13.77 8.35 -17.98
C GLY A 778 12.97 7.43 -17.06
N LEU A 779 12.49 6.32 -17.61
CA LEU A 779 11.58 5.41 -16.89
C LEU A 779 12.28 4.10 -16.48
N ASN A 780 13.57 3.93 -16.75
CA ASN A 780 14.33 2.77 -16.30
C ASN A 780 14.94 3.02 -14.91
N GLY A 781 14.54 2.21 -13.94
CA GLY A 781 14.87 2.45 -12.53
C GLY A 781 16.13 1.81 -12.07
N ASN A 782 16.62 0.82 -12.81
CA ASN A 782 17.81 0.09 -12.41
C ASN A 782 19.05 0.79 -12.98
N TRP A 783 19.88 1.31 -12.08
CA TRP A 783 21.15 1.94 -12.41
C TRP A 783 22.31 1.21 -11.75
N TYR A 784 23.31 0.79 -12.50
CA TYR A 784 24.36 -0.12 -12.00
C TYR A 784 25.73 0.54 -11.78
N GLN A 785 25.85 1.87 -11.91
CA GLN A 785 27.12 2.56 -11.65
C GLN A 785 27.08 3.21 -10.27
N LEU A 786 27.89 2.70 -9.34
CA LEU A 786 27.90 3.15 -7.93
C LEU A 786 28.47 4.58 -7.75
N ASP A 787 29.29 5.04 -8.69
CA ASP A 787 30.01 6.32 -8.60
C ASP A 787 29.28 7.47 -9.32
N GLU A 788 28.14 7.19 -9.97
CA GLU A 788 27.36 8.16 -10.75
C GLU A 788 25.88 8.13 -10.36
N PRO A 789 25.19 9.28 -10.26
CA PRO A 789 23.75 9.32 -10.00
C PRO A 789 22.98 8.66 -11.16
N ASN A 790 21.85 8.00 -10.88
CA ASN A 790 20.99 7.45 -11.94
C ASN A 790 20.43 8.60 -12.79
N PRO A 791 20.88 8.82 -14.04
CA PRO A 791 20.48 10.00 -14.81
C PRO A 791 18.96 10.09 -15.06
N GLU A 792 18.26 8.95 -15.05
CA GLU A 792 16.81 8.84 -15.26
C GLU A 792 15.98 9.15 -13.99
N LEU A 793 16.64 9.43 -12.88
CA LEU A 793 16.05 9.94 -11.63
C LEU A 793 16.44 11.41 -11.38
N TYR A 794 16.99 12.12 -12.35
CA TYR A 794 17.35 13.55 -12.22
C TYR A 794 16.90 14.39 -13.41
N ASP A 795 16.03 13.84 -14.27
CA ASP A 795 15.56 14.49 -15.51
C ASP A 795 14.05 14.74 -15.52
N GLN A 796 13.35 14.52 -14.41
CA GLN A 796 11.95 14.93 -14.25
C GLN A 796 11.84 16.46 -14.26
N VAL A 797 10.94 16.99 -15.10
CA VAL A 797 10.72 18.43 -15.23
C VAL A 797 9.37 18.81 -14.65
N GLU A 798 9.39 19.65 -13.61
CA GLU A 798 8.16 20.23 -13.07
C GLU A 798 7.63 21.40 -13.90
N ASP A 799 6.31 21.54 -13.92
CA ASP A 799 5.59 22.63 -14.56
C ASP A 799 4.40 23.03 -13.69
N PHE A 800 4.15 24.33 -13.59
CA PHE A 800 3.06 24.88 -12.77
C PHE A 800 1.96 25.50 -13.63
N GLU A 801 2.02 25.31 -14.95
CA GLU A 801 1.06 25.85 -15.88
C GLU A 801 -0.16 24.93 -16.00
N VAL A 802 -1.33 25.56 -16.13
CA VAL A 802 -2.60 24.87 -16.39
C VAL A 802 -3.05 25.11 -17.84
N PRO A 803 -3.97 24.29 -18.39
CA PRO A 803 -4.49 24.51 -19.73
C PRO A 803 -5.07 25.92 -19.88
N GLN A 804 -4.96 26.52 -21.07
CA GLN A 804 -5.40 27.90 -21.30
C GLN A 804 -6.89 28.10 -21.02
N GLU A 805 -7.71 27.09 -21.29
CA GLU A 805 -9.14 27.09 -20.95
C GLU A 805 -9.39 27.18 -19.43
N CYS A 806 -8.45 26.73 -18.59
CA CYS A 806 -8.55 26.81 -17.14
C CYS A 806 -8.05 28.15 -16.58
N LYS A 807 -7.17 28.87 -17.31
CA LYS A 807 -6.77 30.24 -16.96
C LYS A 807 -7.87 31.27 -17.21
N LEU A 808 -8.67 31.04 -18.25
CA LEU A 808 -9.78 31.90 -18.66
C LEU A 808 -11.11 31.55 -17.99
N ALA A 809 -11.18 30.38 -17.35
CA ALA A 809 -12.24 30.12 -16.39
C ALA A 809 -12.14 31.21 -15.33
N THR A 810 -13.12 32.11 -15.28
CA THR A 810 -13.15 33.13 -14.25
C THR A 810 -13.11 32.41 -12.91
N ASN A 811 -11.98 32.51 -12.21
CA ASN A 811 -11.93 32.29 -10.78
C ASN A 811 -13.11 33.09 -10.22
N GLU A 812 -14.21 32.41 -9.85
CA GLU A 812 -15.07 32.94 -8.80
C GLU A 812 -14.08 33.18 -7.68
N THR A 813 -13.75 34.45 -7.47
CA THR A 813 -12.66 34.86 -6.63
C THR A 813 -12.94 34.22 -5.29
N ALA A 814 -12.14 33.23 -4.90
CA ALA A 814 -12.12 32.70 -3.56
C ALA A 814 -11.58 33.82 -2.68
N SER A 815 -12.39 34.85 -2.48
CA SER A 815 -12.28 35.73 -1.34
C SER A 815 -12.30 34.78 -0.16
N LYS A 816 -11.25 34.80 0.65
CA LYS A 816 -11.22 34.20 1.99
C LYS A 816 -12.49 34.65 2.69
N THR A 817 -13.54 33.86 2.59
CA THR A 817 -14.81 34.18 3.22
C THR A 817 -14.76 33.49 4.55
N ASP A 818 -14.91 34.29 5.61
CA ASP A 818 -15.02 33.83 6.99
C ASP A 818 -16.39 33.17 7.23
N THR A 819 -17.14 32.89 6.16
CA THR A 819 -18.49 32.33 6.16
C THR A 819 -18.51 31.15 5.19
N SER A 820 -19.18 30.06 5.49
CA SER A 820 -19.54 29.01 4.53
C SER A 820 -21.00 28.65 4.67
N ILE A 821 -21.66 28.37 3.54
CA ILE A 821 -23.08 28.03 3.46
C ILE A 821 -23.21 26.63 2.85
N TYR A 822 -23.84 25.69 3.57
CA TYR A 822 -24.02 24.32 3.11
C TYR A 822 -25.37 23.73 3.54
N PRO A 823 -25.97 22.80 2.80
CA PRO A 823 -25.60 22.42 1.44
C PRO A 823 -25.85 23.58 0.45
N ASN A 824 -25.02 23.67 -0.59
CA ASN A 824 -25.19 24.62 -1.68
C ASN A 824 -24.74 23.95 -3.00
N PRO A 825 -25.65 23.45 -3.85
CA PRO A 825 -27.08 23.77 -3.90
C PRO A 825 -27.92 23.20 -2.74
N ALA A 826 -28.90 23.98 -2.27
CA ALA A 826 -29.82 23.62 -1.20
C ALA A 826 -31.20 23.19 -1.73
N LYS A 827 -31.84 22.26 -1.00
CA LYS A 827 -33.25 21.87 -1.21
C LYS A 827 -34.14 22.59 -0.21
N ASP A 828 -34.19 22.07 1.02
CA ASP A 828 -35.15 22.52 2.03
C ASP A 828 -34.54 23.34 3.16
N GLN A 829 -33.22 23.29 3.34
CA GLN A 829 -32.52 24.02 4.37
C GLN A 829 -31.06 24.30 4.03
N ILE A 830 -30.49 25.32 4.67
CA ILE A 830 -29.07 25.65 4.68
C ILE A 830 -28.56 25.84 6.11
N PHE A 831 -27.27 25.67 6.29
CA PHE A 831 -26.48 25.91 7.50
C PHE A 831 -25.42 26.95 7.17
N ILE A 832 -25.07 27.78 8.16
CA ILE A 832 -24.07 28.82 8.01
C ILE A 832 -23.02 28.62 9.09
N ASN A 833 -21.78 28.41 8.66
CA ASN A 833 -20.62 28.36 9.54
C ASN A 833 -19.81 29.63 9.36
N THR A 834 -19.34 30.23 10.46
CA THR A 834 -18.57 31.47 10.43
C THR A 834 -17.31 31.32 11.26
N LYS A 835 -16.14 31.67 10.69
CA LYS A 835 -14.88 31.82 11.43
C LYS A 835 -14.89 33.18 12.14
N ASN A 836 -14.60 33.19 13.45
CA ASN A 836 -14.41 34.41 14.28
C ASN A 836 -15.64 35.28 14.60
N ALA A 837 -16.86 34.95 14.18
CA ALA A 837 -18.04 35.72 14.57
C ALA A 837 -18.41 35.50 16.06
N LYS A 838 -18.99 36.51 16.72
CA LYS A 838 -19.49 36.41 18.10
C LYS A 838 -20.91 36.97 18.19
N GLY A 839 -21.76 36.33 19.00
CA GLY A 839 -23.13 36.79 19.25
C GLY A 839 -24.15 36.35 18.21
N ASN A 840 -25.25 37.10 18.08
CA ASN A 840 -26.32 36.79 17.13
C ASN A 840 -25.97 37.29 15.72
N LEU A 841 -26.16 36.43 14.73
CA LEU A 841 -26.03 36.71 13.31
C LEU A 841 -27.41 36.93 12.69
N ILE A 842 -27.49 37.85 11.74
CA ILE A 842 -28.66 38.09 10.89
C ILE A 842 -28.32 37.56 9.51
N VAL A 843 -29.15 36.65 9.01
CA VAL A 843 -28.99 36.02 7.70
C VAL A 843 -30.15 36.47 6.82
N LYS A 844 -29.82 37.13 5.72
CA LYS A 844 -30.77 37.66 4.74
C LYS A 844 -30.56 36.99 3.39
N ILE A 845 -31.62 36.48 2.79
CA ILE A 845 -31.58 35.88 1.45
C ILE A 845 -32.26 36.83 0.49
N TYR A 846 -31.57 37.20 -0.59
CA TYR A 846 -32.05 38.06 -1.65
C TYR A 846 -32.20 37.28 -2.95
N ASN A 847 -33.19 37.60 -3.76
CA ASN A 847 -33.24 37.13 -5.15
C ASN A 847 -32.28 37.94 -6.04
N MET A 848 -32.08 37.51 -7.29
CA MET A 848 -31.16 38.19 -8.23
C MET A 848 -31.57 39.62 -8.63
N VAL A 849 -32.81 40.04 -8.32
CA VAL A 849 -33.30 41.41 -8.56
C VAL A 849 -33.03 42.30 -7.33
N GLY A 850 -32.49 41.73 -6.24
CA GLY A 850 -32.18 42.46 -5.00
C GLY A 850 -33.32 42.51 -3.99
N ASN A 851 -34.42 41.79 -4.19
CA ASN A 851 -35.51 41.72 -3.22
C ASN A 851 -35.18 40.72 -2.10
N LEU A 852 -35.36 41.12 -0.85
CA LEU A 852 -35.26 40.23 0.31
C LEU A 852 -36.39 39.19 0.28
N VAL A 853 -36.04 37.91 0.27
CA VAL A 853 -36.98 36.77 0.22
C VAL A 853 -37.03 35.96 1.50
N SER A 854 -36.00 36.04 2.36
CA SER A 854 -35.99 35.38 3.67
C SER A 854 -35.06 36.13 4.62
N GLU A 855 -35.41 36.20 5.90
CA GLU A 855 -34.55 36.72 6.96
C GLU A 855 -34.66 35.83 8.21
N SER A 856 -33.51 35.44 8.76
CA SER A 856 -33.40 34.59 9.94
C SER A 856 -32.34 35.14 10.90
N LYS A 857 -32.56 34.94 12.21
CA LYS A 857 -31.55 35.20 13.24
C LYS A 857 -31.04 33.89 13.80
N ILE A 858 -29.72 33.72 13.82
CA ILE A 858 -29.05 32.53 14.36
C ILE A 858 -27.98 32.93 15.37
N ALA A 859 -27.69 32.06 16.33
CA ALA A 859 -26.55 32.27 17.22
C ALA A 859 -25.25 31.82 16.52
N SER A 860 -24.18 32.61 16.64
CA SER A 860 -22.85 32.21 16.14
C SER A 860 -22.41 30.90 16.79
N GLY A 861 -21.91 29.96 15.98
CA GLY A 861 -21.50 28.61 16.42
C GLY A 861 -22.64 27.62 16.65
N SER A 862 -23.90 27.99 16.36
CA SER A 862 -25.03 27.06 16.46
C SER A 862 -25.30 26.34 15.13
N ASN A 863 -25.60 25.03 15.18
CA ASN A 863 -26.04 24.25 14.01
C ASN A 863 -27.53 24.50 13.66
N GLN A 864 -28.01 25.73 13.83
CA GLN A 864 -29.40 26.08 13.50
C GLN A 864 -29.58 26.13 11.99
N SER A 865 -30.54 25.34 11.47
CA SER A 865 -30.85 25.33 10.05
C SER A 865 -31.76 26.51 9.67
N ILE A 866 -31.55 27.04 8.47
CA ILE A 866 -32.37 28.08 7.86
C ILE A 866 -33.20 27.44 6.76
N ASN A 867 -34.52 27.50 6.92
CA ASN A 867 -35.46 26.87 6.01
C ASN A 867 -35.50 27.58 4.65
N THR A 868 -35.19 26.85 3.58
CA THR A 868 -35.26 27.29 2.18
C THR A 868 -36.35 26.57 1.38
N SER A 869 -37.16 25.72 2.02
CA SER A 869 -38.23 24.94 1.37
C SER A 869 -39.31 25.78 0.67
N LYS A 870 -39.39 27.08 0.94
CA LYS A 870 -40.31 28.01 0.25
C LYS A 870 -39.68 28.73 -0.95
N LEU A 871 -38.37 28.64 -1.13
CA LEU A 871 -37.67 29.26 -2.26
C LEU A 871 -37.85 28.42 -3.53
N THR A 872 -38.03 29.05 -4.68
CA THR A 872 -38.09 28.36 -5.97
C THR A 872 -36.68 28.06 -6.49
N ASN A 873 -36.54 27.09 -7.41
CA ASN A 873 -35.26 26.79 -8.05
C ASN A 873 -34.69 28.06 -8.68
N GLY A 874 -33.41 28.35 -8.43
CA GLY A 874 -32.78 29.59 -8.85
C GLY A 874 -31.56 29.96 -8.03
N VAL A 875 -30.92 31.07 -8.40
CA VAL A 875 -29.77 31.63 -7.69
C VAL A 875 -30.24 32.78 -6.79
N TYR A 876 -29.67 32.84 -5.60
CA TYR A 876 -29.94 33.81 -4.55
C TYR A 876 -28.62 34.34 -3.99
N VAL A 877 -28.68 35.46 -3.28
CA VAL A 877 -27.56 36.02 -2.52
C VAL A 877 -27.91 35.96 -1.05
N VAL A 878 -27.10 35.24 -0.26
CA VAL A 878 -27.22 35.20 1.19
C VAL A 878 -26.24 36.19 1.78
N LYS A 879 -26.74 37.16 2.52
CA LYS A 879 -25.97 38.13 3.30
C LYS A 879 -25.99 37.74 4.77
N VAL A 880 -24.83 37.65 5.40
CA VAL A 880 -24.65 37.34 6.83
C VAL A 880 -24.04 38.55 7.51
N GLU A 881 -24.76 39.11 8.48
CA GLU A 881 -24.41 40.33 9.21
C GLU A 881 -24.33 40.03 10.71
N GLY A 882 -23.27 40.48 11.38
CA GLY A 882 -23.07 40.27 12.81
C GLY A 882 -21.82 40.98 13.35
N PHE A 883 -21.54 40.82 14.65
CA PHE A 883 -20.36 41.46 15.24
C PHE A 883 -19.08 40.83 14.67
N GLY A 884 -18.34 41.62 13.87
CA GLY A 884 -17.12 41.20 13.18
C GLY A 884 -17.35 40.51 11.82
N ILE A 885 -18.59 40.49 11.30
CA ILE A 885 -18.90 39.85 10.01
C ILE A 885 -19.95 40.61 9.21
N ASP A 886 -19.63 40.92 7.95
CA ASP A 886 -20.56 41.46 6.95
C ASP A 886 -20.16 40.88 5.59
N GLN A 887 -20.74 39.74 5.23
CA GLN A 887 -20.35 38.98 4.03
C GLN A 887 -21.57 38.55 3.23
N SER A 888 -21.40 38.45 1.91
CA SER A 888 -22.43 37.94 1.00
C SER A 888 -21.89 36.76 0.20
N GLN A 889 -22.71 35.72 0.05
CA GLN A 889 -22.38 34.51 -0.70
C GLN A 889 -23.54 34.09 -1.61
N LYS A 890 -23.20 33.43 -2.71
CA LYS A 890 -24.15 32.86 -3.65
C LYS A 890 -24.81 31.61 -3.06
N LEU A 891 -26.13 31.52 -3.13
CA LEU A 891 -26.92 30.35 -2.77
C LEU A 891 -27.68 29.86 -3.99
N ILE A 892 -27.59 28.57 -4.28
CA ILE A 892 -28.33 27.92 -5.36
C ILE A 892 -29.43 27.08 -4.71
N ILE A 893 -30.68 27.28 -5.12
CA ILE A 893 -31.80 26.40 -4.74
C ILE A 893 -32.05 25.44 -5.90
N ARG A 894 -32.00 24.14 -5.62
CA ARG A 894 -32.25 23.05 -6.58
C ARG A 894 -33.05 21.93 -5.93
N LYS A 895 -34.37 22.07 -5.98
CA LYS A 895 -35.37 21.08 -5.56
C LYS A 895 -35.51 19.97 -6.59
#